data_AF-A0A3D9KME6-F1
#
_entry.id   AF-A0A3D9KME6-F1
#
_cell.length_a   1.000
_cell.length_b   1.000
_cell.length_c   1.000
_cell.angle_alpha   90.00
_cell.angle_beta   90.00
_cell.angle_gamma   90.00
#
_symmetry.space_group_name_H-M   'P 1'
#
loop_
_entity.id
_entity.type
_entity.pdbx_description
1 polymer ?
#
loop_
_entity_poly.entity_id
_entity_poly.type
_entity_poly.pdbx_seq_one_letter_code
_entity_poly.pdbx_strand_id
1 'polypeptide(L)'
;MIPSATGKTRSARLLLFAFLSAVLALSSSPIVVRAASAIPDTIRVALFLNLGAGKYQAITQTAMLSSEGGMNLVWRDAQTSTPFGSVPAGQTAVFTMDVYRALVLETADYKAASASLKKIQASSNAGAIIQLAKSGNTVYQVTEGAYSSVAGASAALAKWTSAGAGAGPALSKARVLGPWAVETGSYASLAEAQAAADRLGSSGLEAFAALKPLGGAVQYVVRIGQEQDASKLGALRQTAAAAGAANVRVPEAGESYATLRQTAMQADSAGTMYALPAGASSAIRAEPAGAEGILLSERSKRTYRGSMEIGTLNQSLSVVNEVGFEQYLYSVVGVEVGASWPLEAQKAQAVAARTYALFAGMGFQIANVVDTTVSQAYYGIGSENPNSTAGVDATAGEVLTYGGKLINAVFSANAGGITADNNLEIWGGENAYYAPAVKSPDEGPQQGKLDWHHVALSSGANGYVRSDLVEDSGRKHDSGAKLLKVIGDGAAVRPKPRIVDKEEPLARLNAGELVVELKRVPEYNDFSWIEAPMTADQLLEALNKRAKTPIAGPLRTLEVSKRGPSGRVTEVKANGTAVNVGVGDNLRSALGGVKSTLFSIEETGRFTIIGGDGKTREVAGQGGTLQVVGADGKARALTGPNVYVMDGDGGLRAGTTALGFVISGNGYGHGVGMSQWGARGLAEQGYDYQYILQYYYQNATIEKDAWG
;
A
#
# COMPACT_ATOMS: atom_id res chain seq x y z
N MET A 1 -51.94 59.69 -6.70
CA MET A 1 -53.29 59.57 -7.29
C MET A 1 -53.24 58.36 -8.21
N ILE A 2 -53.60 57.13 -7.80
CA ILE A 2 -54.95 56.58 -7.56
C ILE A 2 -55.81 56.68 -8.85
N PRO A 3 -56.46 55.60 -9.37
CA PRO A 3 -56.06 54.19 -9.57
C PRO A 3 -56.76 53.53 -10.81
N SER A 4 -56.79 52.17 -10.86
CA SER A 4 -58.02 51.35 -11.06
C SER A 4 -58.62 51.20 -12.47
N ALA A 5 -58.54 50.03 -13.12
CA ALA A 5 -59.45 48.85 -12.97
C ALA A 5 -60.12 48.63 -14.35
N THR A 6 -60.56 47.48 -14.84
CA THR A 6 -60.97 46.17 -14.32
C THR A 6 -61.15 45.27 -15.56
N GLY A 7 -60.81 43.98 -15.52
CA GLY A 7 -61.82 42.93 -15.37
C GLY A 7 -62.47 42.53 -16.71
N LYS A 8 -61.89 41.59 -17.47
CA LYS A 8 -62.20 40.14 -17.48
C LYS A 8 -63.65 39.79 -17.81
N THR A 9 -63.83 39.17 -18.98
CA THR A 9 -64.65 37.97 -19.16
C THR A 9 -64.01 37.05 -20.21
N ARG A 10 -63.65 35.83 -19.76
CA ARG A 10 -63.32 34.65 -20.58
C ARG A 10 -64.66 33.96 -20.92
N SER A 11 -64.89 33.28 -22.03
CA SER A 11 -64.32 32.02 -22.59
C SER A 11 -65.25 31.70 -23.80
N ALA A 12 -64.92 30.97 -24.87
CA ALA A 12 -64.17 29.73 -24.94
C ALA A 12 -63.78 29.36 -26.40
N ARG A 13 -62.54 28.83 -26.52
CA ARG A 13 -62.08 27.68 -27.34
C ARG A 13 -62.21 27.70 -28.87
N LEU A 14 -61.05 27.81 -29.53
CA LEU A 14 -60.48 26.74 -30.38
C LEU A 14 -58.95 26.92 -30.49
N LEU A 15 -58.21 25.81 -30.38
CA LEU A 15 -56.74 25.74 -30.36
C LEU A 15 -56.29 24.99 -31.63
N LEU A 16 -55.45 25.60 -32.47
CA LEU A 16 -54.26 24.95 -33.05
C LEU A 16 -53.40 25.91 -33.91
N PHE A 17 -52.08 25.84 -33.64
CA PHE A 17 -50.89 26.20 -34.44
C PHE A 17 -50.79 27.55 -35.17
N ALA A 18 -49.90 28.40 -34.65
CA ALA A 18 -48.71 28.93 -35.33
C ALA A 18 -47.94 29.81 -34.33
N PHE A 19 -46.61 29.71 -34.24
CA PHE A 19 -45.77 30.92 -34.21
C PHE A 19 -44.32 30.61 -34.58
N LEU A 20 -43.89 31.35 -35.59
CA LEU A 20 -42.59 31.41 -36.21
C LEU A 20 -41.91 32.71 -35.71
N SER A 21 -40.63 32.59 -35.36
CA SER A 21 -39.55 33.61 -35.47
C SER A 21 -39.66 35.00 -34.85
N ALA A 22 -38.79 35.26 -33.87
CA ALA A 22 -37.79 36.35 -33.79
C ALA A 22 -37.06 36.18 -32.44
N VAL A 23 -35.74 36.22 -32.29
CA VAL A 23 -34.87 37.41 -32.38
C VAL A 23 -33.41 36.93 -32.34
N LEU A 24 -32.58 37.43 -33.26
CA LEU A 24 -31.12 37.52 -33.10
C LEU A 24 -30.81 38.82 -32.34
N ALA A 25 -30.12 38.73 -31.21
CA ALA A 25 -29.34 39.82 -30.66
C ALA A 25 -28.12 39.23 -29.93
N LEU A 26 -26.94 39.70 -30.35
CA LEU A 26 -25.65 39.37 -29.80
C LEU A 26 -25.62 39.58 -28.28
N SER A 27 -25.34 38.53 -27.52
CA SER A 27 -24.71 38.63 -26.22
C SER A 27 -23.39 37.87 -26.29
N SER A 28 -22.30 38.62 -26.25
CA SER A 28 -21.02 38.09 -25.81
C SER A 28 -21.23 37.59 -24.38
N SER A 29 -21.51 36.30 -24.23
CA SER A 29 -21.47 35.67 -22.92
C SER A 29 -20.06 35.83 -22.39
N PRO A 30 -19.86 36.34 -21.16
CA PRO A 30 -18.54 36.28 -20.55
C PRO A 30 -18.15 34.81 -20.54
N ILE A 31 -16.93 34.51 -21.00
CA ILE A 31 -16.28 33.24 -20.69
C ILE A 31 -16.32 33.16 -19.17
N VAL A 32 -17.21 32.34 -18.63
CA VAL A 32 -17.18 32.00 -17.22
C VAL A 32 -15.95 31.10 -17.07
N VAL A 33 -14.81 31.73 -16.81
CA VAL A 33 -13.64 31.05 -16.26
C VAL A 33 -14.10 30.52 -14.91
N ARG A 34 -14.54 29.26 -14.87
CA ARG A 34 -14.68 28.56 -13.60
C ARG A 34 -13.27 28.44 -13.04
N ALA A 35 -13.07 28.90 -11.82
CA ALA A 35 -11.79 28.77 -11.14
C ALA A 35 -11.46 27.28 -11.07
N ALA A 36 -10.40 26.86 -11.79
CA ALA A 36 -9.78 25.56 -11.62
C ALA A 36 -9.45 25.38 -10.12
N SER A 37 -9.55 24.15 -9.61
CA SER A 37 -9.13 23.88 -8.23
C SER A 37 -7.67 24.30 -8.05
N ALA A 38 -7.38 25.19 -7.11
CA ALA A 38 -6.01 25.62 -6.85
C ALA A 38 -5.16 24.41 -6.43
N ILE A 39 -4.07 24.19 -7.16
CA ILE A 39 -3.08 23.16 -6.83
C ILE A 39 -2.20 23.77 -5.73
N PRO A 40 -2.06 23.12 -4.57
CA PRO A 40 -1.19 23.63 -3.52
C PRO A 40 0.28 23.46 -3.94
N ASP A 41 1.14 24.40 -3.54
CA ASP A 41 2.57 24.36 -3.83
C ASP A 41 3.23 23.06 -3.35
N THR A 42 2.73 22.51 -2.25
CA THR A 42 3.25 21.29 -1.61
C THR A 42 2.16 20.27 -1.36
N ILE A 43 2.56 19.00 -1.36
CA ILE A 43 1.76 17.87 -0.91
C ILE A 43 2.40 17.22 0.32
N ARG A 44 1.56 16.69 1.22
CA ARG A 44 1.98 15.96 2.41
C ARG A 44 1.75 14.47 2.22
N VAL A 45 2.81 13.68 2.35
CA VAL A 45 2.80 12.21 2.25
C VAL A 45 3.14 11.61 3.61
N ALA A 46 2.17 10.93 4.24
CA ALA A 46 2.45 10.25 5.50
C ALA A 46 3.17 8.92 5.27
N LEU A 47 4.31 8.77 5.95
CA LEU A 47 5.12 7.56 5.99
C LEU A 47 4.80 6.82 7.29
N PHE A 48 4.56 5.51 7.21
CA PHE A 48 4.25 4.67 8.39
C PHE A 48 3.01 5.11 9.19
N LEU A 49 1.94 5.53 8.52
CA LEU A 49 0.76 6.07 9.19
C LEU A 49 -0.03 5.03 10.00
N ASN A 50 -0.52 5.43 11.18
CA ASN A 50 -1.43 4.64 12.01
C ASN A 50 -2.77 5.36 12.21
N LEU A 51 -3.85 4.78 11.66
CA LEU A 51 -5.21 5.32 11.66
C LEU A 51 -6.17 4.57 12.61
N GLY A 52 -5.68 3.63 13.43
CA GLY A 52 -6.53 2.87 14.33
C GLY A 52 -7.35 1.75 13.64
N ALA A 53 -8.44 1.31 14.28
CA ALA A 53 -9.18 0.06 14.00
C ALA A 53 -9.48 -0.19 12.50
N GLY A 54 -8.58 -0.93 11.84
CA GLY A 54 -8.75 -1.47 10.49
C GLY A 54 -8.46 -0.54 9.32
N LYS A 55 -8.07 0.72 9.53
CA LYS A 55 -7.92 1.69 8.42
C LYS A 55 -6.52 1.74 7.81
N TYR A 56 -5.47 1.59 8.62
CA TYR A 56 -4.06 1.36 8.23
C TYR A 56 -3.21 1.40 9.52
N GLN A 57 -2.33 0.43 9.74
CA GLN A 57 -1.51 0.34 10.97
C GLN A 57 -0.05 0.00 10.62
N ALA A 58 0.61 0.89 9.91
CA ALA A 58 2.06 0.92 9.92
C ALA A 58 2.50 1.84 11.06
N ILE A 59 3.58 1.51 11.78
CA ILE A 59 4.18 2.41 12.76
C ILE A 59 5.69 2.27 12.68
N THR A 60 6.38 3.38 12.92
CA THR A 60 7.80 3.37 13.23
C THR A 60 8.02 3.89 14.65
N GLN A 61 9.01 3.33 15.35
CA GLN A 61 9.39 3.72 16.71
C GLN A 61 10.46 4.83 16.70
N THR A 62 11.21 4.91 15.60
CA THR A 62 12.28 5.87 15.35
C THR A 62 12.21 6.38 13.92
N ALA A 63 12.73 7.58 13.70
CA ALA A 63 13.05 8.09 12.38
C ALA A 63 14.49 8.61 12.39
N MET A 64 15.37 7.98 11.63
CA MET A 64 16.76 8.40 11.45
C MET A 64 16.88 9.15 10.13
N LEU A 65 17.11 10.45 10.24
CA LEU A 65 17.21 11.37 9.11
C LEU A 65 18.66 11.83 8.91
N SER A 66 19.11 11.83 7.67
CA SER A 66 20.37 12.45 7.27
C SER A 66 20.25 13.06 5.87
N SER A 67 21.12 14.01 5.55
CA SER A 67 21.24 14.57 4.19
C SER A 67 22.70 14.86 3.88
N GLU A 68 23.12 14.61 2.65
CA GLU A 68 24.48 14.93 2.20
C GLU A 68 24.75 16.44 2.22
N GLY A 69 23.72 17.27 2.03
CA GLY A 69 23.81 18.73 2.15
C GLY A 69 23.63 19.27 3.57
N GLY A 70 23.27 18.42 4.53
CA GLY A 70 22.86 18.81 5.89
C GLY A 70 21.37 19.20 5.96
N MET A 71 20.89 19.51 7.17
CA MET A 71 19.48 19.85 7.43
C MET A 71 19.34 21.02 8.41
N ASN A 72 18.33 21.85 8.22
CA ASN A 72 17.86 22.82 9.20
C ASN A 72 16.69 22.22 9.99
N LEU A 73 16.66 22.44 11.30
CA LEU A 73 15.61 21.96 12.19
C LEU A 73 14.74 23.13 12.65
N VAL A 74 13.43 22.98 12.42
CA VAL A 74 12.42 23.98 12.68
C VAL A 74 11.35 23.39 13.58
N TRP A 75 10.97 24.13 14.62
CA TRP A 75 9.81 23.82 15.42
C TRP A 75 8.56 24.35 14.74
N ARG A 76 7.57 23.49 14.45
CA ARG A 76 6.34 23.88 13.77
C ARG A 76 5.14 23.66 14.67
N ASP A 77 4.36 24.71 14.87
CA ASP A 77 3.01 24.63 15.43
C ASP A 77 1.99 25.18 14.41
N ALA A 78 0.73 25.31 14.83
CA ALA A 78 -0.35 25.75 13.94
C ALA A 78 -0.19 27.20 13.43
N GLN A 79 0.64 28.02 14.07
CA GLN A 79 0.75 29.46 13.81
C GLN A 79 2.17 29.91 13.46
N THR A 80 3.19 29.18 13.90
CA THR A 80 4.58 29.60 13.84
C THR A 80 5.52 28.48 13.37
N SER A 81 6.63 28.90 12.77
CA SER A 81 7.76 28.05 12.43
C SER A 81 9.02 28.71 12.98
N THR A 82 9.63 28.09 13.98
CA THR A 82 10.74 28.66 14.75
C THR A 82 11.99 27.81 14.55
N PRO A 83 13.01 28.28 13.80
CA PRO A 83 14.29 27.59 13.68
C PRO A 83 14.96 27.42 15.05
N PHE A 84 15.57 26.26 15.30
CA PHE A 84 16.25 26.00 16.58
C PHE A 84 17.59 25.29 16.45
N GLY A 85 17.94 24.78 15.27
CA GLY A 85 19.22 24.09 15.08
C GLY A 85 19.42 23.60 13.67
N SER A 86 20.54 22.90 13.46
CA SER A 86 20.91 22.30 12.18
C SER A 86 21.65 20.99 12.42
N VAL A 87 21.57 20.08 11.46
CA VAL A 87 22.31 18.82 11.39
C VAL A 87 23.34 18.95 10.27
N PRO A 88 24.65 18.82 10.55
CA PRO A 88 25.67 18.93 9.52
C PRO A 88 25.52 17.87 8.42
N ALA A 89 26.10 18.17 7.25
CA ALA A 89 26.20 17.25 6.12
C ALA A 89 26.67 15.84 6.53
N GLY A 90 25.94 14.82 6.08
CA GLY A 90 26.24 13.41 6.35
C GLY A 90 25.95 12.93 7.77
N GLN A 91 25.61 13.83 8.71
CA GLN A 91 25.25 13.43 10.07
C GLN A 91 23.78 13.03 10.19
N THR A 92 23.51 12.17 11.17
CA THR A 92 22.17 11.63 11.43
C THR A 92 21.55 12.30 12.65
N ALA A 93 20.33 12.81 12.48
CA ALA A 93 19.44 13.12 13.59
C ALA A 93 18.47 11.96 13.81
N VAL A 94 18.25 11.62 15.08
CA VAL A 94 17.33 10.54 15.47
C VAL A 94 16.10 11.16 16.11
N PHE A 95 14.92 10.74 15.69
CA PHE A 95 13.66 11.19 16.26
C PHE A 95 12.89 10.02 16.85
N THR A 96 12.30 10.21 18.02
CA THR A 96 11.49 9.20 18.71
C THR A 96 10.45 9.85 19.61
N MET A 97 9.62 9.04 20.26
CA MET A 97 8.70 9.51 21.28
C MET A 97 9.34 9.44 22.69
N ASP A 98 9.09 10.46 23.50
CA ASP A 98 9.34 10.44 24.93
C ASP A 98 8.17 9.78 25.65
N VAL A 99 8.14 8.45 25.61
CA VAL A 99 7.13 7.58 26.24
C VAL A 99 7.82 6.48 27.06
N TYR A 100 7.10 5.42 27.44
CA TYR A 100 7.68 4.33 28.22
C TYR A 100 8.72 3.55 27.43
N ARG A 101 9.84 3.19 28.06
CA ARG A 101 10.95 2.45 27.44
C ARG A 101 11.47 1.38 28.39
N ALA A 102 12.04 0.31 27.84
CA ALA A 102 12.76 -0.67 28.65
C ALA A 102 14.21 -0.22 28.84
N LEU A 103 14.65 0.04 30.07
CA LEU A 103 16.08 0.15 30.41
C LEU A 103 16.62 -1.26 30.64
N VAL A 104 17.42 -1.74 29.68
CA VAL A 104 17.95 -3.11 29.67
C VAL A 104 19.26 -3.20 30.45
N LEU A 105 20.14 -2.20 30.30
CA LEU A 105 21.43 -2.12 30.98
C LEU A 105 21.80 -0.66 31.22
N GLU A 106 22.29 -0.34 32.41
CA GLU A 106 22.97 0.93 32.70
C GLU A 106 24.39 0.62 33.15
N THR A 107 25.41 1.16 32.49
CA THR A 107 26.80 0.81 32.76
C THR A 107 27.76 1.95 32.45
N ALA A 108 28.93 1.98 33.08
CA ALA A 108 30.03 2.87 32.68
C ALA A 108 30.90 2.25 31.56
N ASP A 109 30.70 0.97 31.23
CA ASP A 109 31.46 0.26 30.20
C ASP A 109 30.76 0.31 28.84
N TYR A 110 31.28 1.14 27.93
CA TYR A 110 30.76 1.26 26.57
C TYR A 110 30.80 -0.07 25.78
N LYS A 111 31.78 -0.96 26.05
CA LYS A 111 31.84 -2.26 25.36
C LYS A 111 30.70 -3.16 25.81
N ALA A 112 30.38 -3.16 27.11
CA ALA A 112 29.22 -3.88 27.64
C ALA A 112 27.91 -3.31 27.09
N ALA A 113 27.77 -1.98 27.04
CA ALA A 113 26.61 -1.32 26.44
C ALA A 113 26.44 -1.68 24.94
N SER A 114 27.54 -1.66 24.18
CA SER A 114 27.56 -2.02 22.76
C SER A 114 27.20 -3.49 22.51
N ALA A 115 27.70 -4.40 23.35
CA ALA A 115 27.37 -5.82 23.26
C ALA A 115 25.88 -6.07 23.57
N SER A 116 25.32 -5.35 24.56
CA SER A 116 23.91 -5.38 24.89
C SER A 116 23.05 -4.86 23.73
N LEU A 117 23.38 -3.69 23.17
CA LEU A 117 22.68 -3.12 22.02
C LEU A 117 22.71 -4.07 20.81
N LYS A 118 23.85 -4.70 20.52
CA LYS A 118 23.97 -5.67 19.41
C LYS A 118 23.03 -6.86 19.56
N LYS A 119 22.79 -7.34 20.79
CA LYS A 119 21.80 -8.40 21.07
C LYS A 119 20.37 -7.92 20.80
N ILE A 120 20.07 -6.67 21.15
CA ILE A 120 18.77 -6.05 20.86
C ILE A 120 18.57 -5.93 19.34
N GLN A 121 19.58 -5.40 18.65
CA GLN A 121 19.58 -5.16 17.20
C GLN A 121 19.49 -6.42 16.34
N ALA A 122 19.74 -7.61 16.91
CA ALA A 122 19.50 -8.87 16.23
C ALA A 122 18.02 -9.12 15.92
N SER A 123 17.08 -8.47 16.64
CA SER A 123 15.64 -8.65 16.41
C SER A 123 14.77 -7.42 16.66
N SER A 124 15.35 -6.25 16.93
CA SER A 124 14.65 -4.97 17.05
C SER A 124 15.53 -3.81 16.60
N ASN A 125 15.01 -2.91 15.79
CA ASN A 125 15.67 -1.67 15.40
C ASN A 125 15.42 -0.51 16.39
N ALA A 126 14.63 -0.72 17.45
CA ALA A 126 14.25 0.31 18.41
C ALA A 126 15.21 0.41 19.62
N GLY A 127 16.36 -0.27 19.57
CA GLY A 127 17.40 -0.20 20.59
C GLY A 127 18.29 1.02 20.42
N ALA A 128 18.69 1.65 21.52
CA ALA A 128 19.64 2.77 21.52
C ALA A 128 20.55 2.74 22.75
N ILE A 129 21.74 3.35 22.63
CA ILE A 129 22.61 3.70 23.77
C ILE A 129 22.50 5.20 23.99
N ILE A 130 22.01 5.58 25.17
CA ILE A 130 21.94 6.97 25.62
C ILE A 130 23.09 7.25 26.59
N GLN A 131 23.86 8.28 26.28
CA GLN A 131 24.95 8.76 27.13
C GLN A 131 24.45 9.89 28.05
N LEU A 132 24.81 9.83 29.33
CA LEU A 132 24.56 10.90 30.29
C LEU A 132 25.65 10.94 31.37
N ALA A 133 25.86 12.11 31.97
CA ALA A 133 26.67 12.24 33.18
C ALA A 133 25.86 11.77 34.39
N LYS A 134 26.44 10.89 35.21
CA LYS A 134 25.82 10.41 36.44
C LYS A 134 26.87 10.17 37.52
N SER A 135 26.70 10.79 38.68
CA SER A 135 27.63 10.66 39.83
C SER A 135 29.09 10.91 39.44
N GLY A 136 29.35 11.93 38.61
CA GLY A 136 30.68 12.32 38.14
C GLY A 136 31.28 11.44 37.04
N ASN A 137 30.56 10.44 36.54
CA ASN A 137 31.02 9.53 35.49
C ASN A 137 30.14 9.62 34.23
N THR A 138 30.70 9.27 33.08
CA THR A 138 29.90 9.00 31.88
C THR A 138 29.24 7.64 32.02
N VAL A 139 27.91 7.60 31.85
CA VAL A 139 27.09 6.40 31.95
C VAL A 139 26.34 6.18 30.65
N TYR A 140 26.21 4.92 30.27
CA TYR A 140 25.52 4.44 29.08
C TYR A 140 24.26 3.67 29.48
N GLN A 141 23.11 4.19 29.09
CA GLN A 141 21.81 3.53 29.21
C GLN A 141 21.46 2.84 27.90
N VAL A 142 21.39 1.50 27.92
CA VAL A 142 20.88 0.71 26.81
C VAL A 142 19.37 0.61 26.96
N THR A 143 18.64 1.26 26.06
CA THR A 143 17.17 1.31 26.09
C THR A 143 16.57 0.65 24.86
N GLU A 144 15.34 0.16 24.96
CA GLU A 144 14.59 -0.37 23.82
C GLU A 144 13.13 0.09 23.80
N GLY A 145 12.68 0.44 22.59
CA GLY A 145 11.29 0.70 22.24
C GLY A 145 10.78 2.08 22.67
N ALA A 146 9.57 2.41 22.21
CA ALA A 146 8.78 3.58 22.61
C ALA A 146 7.31 3.14 22.78
N TYR A 147 6.96 2.70 23.99
CA TYR A 147 5.68 2.10 24.32
C TYR A 147 4.68 3.11 24.88
N SER A 148 3.42 3.01 24.45
CA SER A 148 2.31 3.81 24.99
C SER A 148 1.89 3.41 26.41
N SER A 149 2.40 2.29 26.95
CA SER A 149 2.05 1.79 28.28
C SER A 149 3.21 1.15 29.03
N VAL A 150 3.13 1.18 30.36
CA VAL A 150 4.05 0.46 31.27
C VAL A 150 4.04 -1.04 30.98
N ALA A 151 2.87 -1.62 30.70
CA ALA A 151 2.74 -3.04 30.39
C ALA A 151 3.53 -3.43 29.13
N GLY A 152 3.43 -2.63 28.05
CA GLY A 152 4.19 -2.85 26.83
C GLY A 152 5.71 -2.81 27.05
N ALA A 153 6.19 -1.78 27.76
CA ALA A 153 7.59 -1.65 28.12
C ALA A 153 8.08 -2.77 29.06
N SER A 154 7.22 -3.24 29.97
CA SER A 154 7.54 -4.35 30.88
C SER A 154 7.70 -5.68 30.12
N ALA A 155 6.82 -5.94 29.14
CA ALA A 155 6.92 -7.12 28.29
C ALA A 155 8.23 -7.12 27.48
N ALA A 156 8.60 -5.96 26.93
CA ALA A 156 9.87 -5.78 26.23
C ALA A 156 11.08 -5.99 27.17
N LEU A 157 11.06 -5.41 28.36
CA LEU A 157 12.09 -5.60 29.37
C LEU A 157 12.26 -7.09 29.74
N ALA A 158 11.16 -7.81 29.93
CA ALA A 158 11.17 -9.24 30.20
C ALA A 158 11.78 -10.03 29.04
N LYS A 159 11.40 -9.72 27.79
CA LYS A 159 11.98 -10.32 26.57
C LYS A 159 13.50 -10.17 26.55
N TRP A 160 14.02 -8.96 26.75
CA TRP A 160 15.45 -8.69 26.66
C TRP A 160 16.25 -9.21 27.84
N THR A 161 15.63 -9.28 29.01
CA THR A 161 16.21 -9.95 30.17
C THR A 161 16.41 -11.44 29.87
N SER A 162 15.39 -12.12 29.35
CA SER A 162 15.47 -13.53 28.94
C SER A 162 16.46 -13.78 27.80
N ALA A 163 16.61 -12.82 26.88
CA ALA A 163 17.61 -12.86 25.82
C ALA A 163 19.06 -12.58 26.32
N GLY A 164 19.25 -12.34 27.62
CA GLY A 164 20.56 -12.04 28.21
C GLY A 164 21.15 -10.72 27.71
N ALA A 165 20.33 -9.78 27.23
CA ALA A 165 20.80 -8.48 26.77
C ALA A 165 21.23 -7.59 27.95
N GLY A 166 20.66 -7.77 29.14
CA GLY A 166 21.08 -7.08 30.37
C GLY A 166 22.32 -7.65 31.06
N ALA A 167 22.99 -8.65 30.48
CA ALA A 167 24.16 -9.27 31.10
C ALA A 167 25.40 -8.37 31.02
N GLY A 168 25.98 -8.01 32.16
CA GLY A 168 27.20 -7.22 32.27
C GLY A 168 27.30 -6.44 33.59
N PRO A 169 28.39 -5.69 33.82
CA PRO A 169 28.51 -4.80 34.97
C PRO A 169 27.42 -3.72 34.92
N ALA A 170 26.46 -3.79 35.83
CA ALA A 170 25.31 -2.88 35.87
C ALA A 170 25.43 -1.90 37.05
N LEU A 171 25.21 -0.62 36.78
CA LEU A 171 25.17 0.45 37.79
C LEU A 171 23.79 0.58 38.45
N SER A 172 22.74 0.11 37.79
CA SER A 172 21.38 0.09 38.35
C SER A 172 20.58 -1.10 37.82
N LYS A 173 19.49 -1.41 38.52
CA LYS A 173 18.58 -2.49 38.13
C LYS A 173 17.83 -2.09 36.85
N ALA A 174 17.75 -3.04 35.92
CA ALA A 174 16.91 -2.94 34.73
C ALA A 174 15.45 -2.63 35.13
N ARG A 175 14.84 -1.65 34.47
CA ARG A 175 13.51 -1.13 34.85
C ARG A 175 12.79 -0.50 33.66
N VAL A 176 11.50 -0.23 33.82
CA VAL A 176 10.77 0.62 32.86
C VAL A 176 11.06 2.08 33.18
N LEU A 177 11.48 2.83 32.16
CA LEU A 177 11.59 4.29 32.18
C LEU A 177 10.26 4.86 31.68
N GLY A 178 9.78 5.94 32.30
CA GLY A 178 8.60 6.65 31.83
C GLY A 178 8.89 8.11 31.45
N PRO A 179 7.89 8.79 30.86
CA PRO A 179 8.04 10.16 30.36
C PRO A 179 7.91 11.24 31.43
N TRP A 180 7.65 10.84 32.68
CA TRP A 180 7.32 11.76 33.77
C TRP A 180 8.62 12.34 34.36
N ALA A 181 8.79 13.64 34.16
CA ALA A 181 9.96 14.40 34.60
C ALA A 181 9.51 15.76 35.16
N VAL A 182 10.31 16.32 36.06
CA VAL A 182 10.23 17.74 36.45
C VAL A 182 11.12 18.57 35.53
N GLU A 183 10.92 19.88 35.48
CA GLU A 183 11.61 20.77 34.55
C GLU A 183 12.15 22.00 35.29
N THR A 184 13.33 22.48 34.90
CA THR A 184 13.92 23.73 35.41
C THR A 184 13.31 24.98 34.79
N GLY A 185 13.73 26.15 35.26
CA GLY A 185 13.62 27.38 34.48
C GLY A 185 14.47 27.35 33.20
N SER A 186 14.27 28.34 32.34
CA SER A 186 14.94 28.44 31.03
C SER A 186 16.39 28.93 31.14
N TYR A 187 17.24 28.42 30.26
CA TYR A 187 18.65 28.78 30.08
C TYR A 187 18.81 29.60 28.79
N ALA A 188 19.90 30.38 28.69
CA ALA A 188 20.12 31.26 27.55
C ALA A 188 20.56 30.49 26.28
N SER A 189 21.14 29.31 26.44
CA SER A 189 21.62 28.48 25.34
C SER A 189 21.50 26.99 25.62
N LEU A 190 21.56 26.19 24.55
CA LEU A 190 21.63 24.73 24.65
C LEU A 190 22.87 24.27 25.43
N ALA A 191 24.01 24.94 25.25
CA ALA A 191 25.25 24.61 25.96
C ALA A 191 25.11 24.80 27.48
N GLU A 192 24.45 25.88 27.91
CA GLU A 192 24.16 26.11 29.34
C GLU A 192 23.18 25.08 29.90
N ALA A 193 22.13 24.73 29.16
CA ALA A 193 21.20 23.68 29.57
C ALA A 193 21.90 22.32 29.67
N GLN A 194 22.79 21.98 28.73
CA GLN A 194 23.57 20.74 28.79
C GLN A 194 24.52 20.73 30.00
N ALA A 195 25.24 21.82 30.25
CA ALA A 195 26.10 21.93 31.43
C ALA A 195 25.30 21.85 32.75
N ALA A 196 24.07 22.39 32.78
CA ALA A 196 23.18 22.23 33.92
C ALA A 196 22.69 20.78 34.08
N ALA A 197 22.33 20.10 33.00
CA ALA A 197 21.98 18.68 33.01
C ALA A 197 23.15 17.83 33.53
N ASP A 198 24.38 18.08 33.09
CA ASP A 198 25.56 17.33 33.52
C ASP A 198 25.90 17.55 35.01
N ARG A 199 25.70 18.78 35.52
CA ARG A 199 25.85 19.09 36.96
C ARG A 199 24.83 18.35 37.81
N LEU A 200 23.56 18.36 37.41
CA LEU A 200 22.49 17.62 38.10
C LEU A 200 22.72 16.12 38.00
N GLY A 201 23.19 15.65 36.85
CA GLY A 201 23.69 14.31 36.62
C GLY A 201 24.76 13.91 37.62
N SER A 202 25.73 14.79 37.86
CA SER A 202 26.79 14.57 38.84
C SER A 202 26.29 14.43 40.29
N SER A 203 25.10 14.95 40.60
CA SER A 203 24.39 14.71 41.87
C SER A 203 23.58 13.40 41.89
N GLY A 204 23.67 12.57 40.84
CA GLY A 204 23.00 11.28 40.72
C GLY A 204 21.64 11.32 40.04
N LEU A 205 21.17 12.48 39.57
CA LEU A 205 19.88 12.63 38.90
C LEU A 205 19.96 12.26 37.42
N GLU A 206 18.86 11.78 36.85
CA GLU A 206 18.77 11.57 35.41
C GLU A 206 18.29 12.87 34.77
N ALA A 207 19.20 13.67 34.24
CA ALA A 207 18.89 15.00 33.73
C ALA A 207 19.30 15.13 32.25
N PHE A 208 18.44 15.75 31.45
CA PHE A 208 18.61 15.93 30.01
C PHE A 208 18.25 17.36 29.61
N ALA A 209 19.05 17.98 28.74
CA ALA A 209 18.65 19.22 28.10
C ALA A 209 17.40 18.97 27.23
N ALA A 210 16.52 19.97 27.15
CA ALA A 210 15.33 19.89 26.31
C ALA A 210 15.01 21.25 25.68
N LEU A 211 14.32 21.19 24.56
CA LEU A 211 13.82 22.35 23.81
C LEU A 211 12.34 22.53 24.08
N LYS A 212 11.88 23.78 24.19
CA LYS A 212 10.46 24.11 24.28
C LYS A 212 10.10 25.29 23.39
N PRO A 213 9.05 25.19 22.57
CA PRO A 213 8.46 26.36 21.92
C PRO A 213 7.71 27.20 22.97
N LEU A 214 8.06 28.47 23.14
CA LEU A 214 7.29 29.40 23.96
C LEU A 214 7.33 30.80 23.36
N GLY A 215 6.15 31.37 23.07
CA GLY A 215 6.01 32.74 22.60
C GLY A 215 6.70 33.05 21.27
N GLY A 216 6.75 32.08 20.34
CA GLY A 216 7.40 32.24 19.03
C GLY A 216 8.94 32.12 19.06
N ALA A 217 9.52 31.65 20.17
CA ALA A 217 10.93 31.35 20.30
C ALA A 217 11.13 29.96 20.91
N VAL A 218 12.32 29.37 20.74
CA VAL A 218 12.69 28.14 21.44
C VAL A 218 13.46 28.49 22.71
N GLN A 219 13.00 27.96 23.83
CA GLN A 219 13.66 28.02 25.13
C GLN A 219 14.38 26.70 25.43
N TYR A 220 15.49 26.82 26.15
CA TYR A 220 16.29 25.67 26.59
C TYR A 220 16.00 25.42 28.07
N VAL A 221 15.63 24.20 28.42
CA VAL A 221 15.35 23.79 29.81
C VAL A 221 16.09 22.49 30.11
N VAL A 222 16.08 22.05 31.37
CA VAL A 222 16.53 20.71 31.74
C VAL A 222 15.35 19.92 32.29
N ARG A 223 15.11 18.74 31.71
CA ARG A 223 14.15 17.75 32.21
C ARG A 223 14.86 16.76 33.10
N ILE A 224 14.33 16.56 34.30
CA ILE A 224 14.94 15.77 35.38
C ILE A 224 13.98 14.63 35.73
N GLY A 225 14.47 13.39 35.66
CA GLY A 225 13.78 12.15 35.97
C GLY A 225 13.18 11.45 34.75
N GLN A 226 12.82 10.18 34.97
CA GLN A 226 12.19 9.28 33.99
C GLN A 226 11.18 8.37 34.72
N GLU A 227 10.34 8.98 35.55
CA GLU A 227 9.42 8.27 36.43
C GLU A 227 8.33 7.55 35.64
N GLN A 228 7.79 6.46 36.18
CA GLN A 228 6.70 5.70 35.55
C GLN A 228 5.34 6.35 35.75
N ASP A 229 5.19 7.21 36.77
CA ASP A 229 3.91 7.80 37.12
C ASP A 229 4.07 9.22 37.67
N ALA A 230 3.02 10.03 37.48
CA ALA A 230 3.00 11.43 37.88
C ALA A 230 3.05 11.63 39.41
N SER A 231 2.69 10.63 40.23
CA SER A 231 2.67 10.76 41.69
C SER A 231 4.08 10.94 42.28
N LYS A 232 5.12 10.50 41.55
CA LYS A 232 6.53 10.66 41.94
C LYS A 232 7.07 12.07 41.75
N LEU A 233 6.42 12.89 40.92
CA LEU A 233 6.94 14.21 40.52
C LEU A 233 7.07 15.19 41.69
N GLY A 234 6.20 15.09 42.71
CA GLY A 234 6.29 15.93 43.90
C GLY A 234 7.59 15.73 44.68
N ALA A 235 7.98 14.46 44.90
CA ALA A 235 9.22 14.10 45.59
C ALA A 235 10.44 14.44 44.71
N LEU A 236 10.38 14.09 43.42
CA LEU A 236 11.43 14.38 42.46
C LEU A 236 11.74 15.88 42.35
N ARG A 237 10.72 16.74 42.39
CA ARG A 237 10.89 18.21 42.43
C ARG A 237 11.73 18.65 43.62
N GLN A 238 11.47 18.09 44.80
CA GLN A 238 12.22 18.43 46.03
C GLN A 238 13.68 17.97 45.91
N THR A 239 13.91 16.75 45.41
CA THR A 239 15.26 16.21 45.18
C THR A 239 16.03 17.05 44.17
N ALA A 240 15.39 17.45 43.06
CA ALA A 240 15.99 18.31 42.05
C ALA A 240 16.38 19.68 42.62
N ALA A 241 15.48 20.32 43.37
CA ALA A 241 15.76 21.59 44.02
C ALA A 241 16.92 21.48 45.03
N ALA A 242 16.97 20.40 45.82
CA ALA A 242 18.07 20.14 46.76
C ALA A 242 19.41 19.90 46.04
N ALA A 243 19.39 19.38 44.82
CA ALA A 243 20.56 19.23 43.95
C ALA A 243 20.96 20.53 43.22
N GLY A 244 20.29 21.67 43.51
CA GLY A 244 20.62 22.98 42.95
C GLY A 244 19.92 23.30 41.63
N ALA A 245 18.90 22.55 41.23
CA ALA A 245 18.09 22.90 40.07
C ALA A 245 17.26 24.17 40.37
N ALA A 246 17.37 25.18 39.50
CA ALA A 246 16.67 26.45 39.66
C ALA A 246 15.25 26.40 39.08
N ASN A 247 14.30 27.03 39.78
CA ASN A 247 12.90 27.20 39.35
C ASN A 247 12.22 25.90 38.91
N VAL A 248 12.45 24.80 39.64
CA VAL A 248 11.91 23.49 39.27
C VAL A 248 10.38 23.45 39.37
N ARG A 249 9.73 23.01 38.31
CA ARG A 249 8.27 22.85 38.22
C ARG A 249 7.88 21.47 37.70
N VAL A 250 6.61 21.15 37.87
CA VAL A 250 5.96 20.00 37.21
C VAL A 250 5.33 20.52 35.91
N PRO A 251 5.73 20.02 34.72
CA PRO A 251 5.10 20.40 33.46
C PRO A 251 3.62 20.00 33.41
N GLU A 252 2.80 20.82 32.77
CA GLU A 252 1.40 20.47 32.49
C GLU A 252 1.31 19.35 31.45
N ALA A 253 0.23 18.57 31.51
CA ALA A 253 0.00 17.51 30.54
C ALA A 253 -0.20 18.11 29.13
N GLY A 254 0.49 17.56 28.14
CA GLY A 254 0.38 18.01 26.74
C GLY A 254 1.28 19.19 26.37
N GLU A 255 2.08 19.73 27.32
CA GLU A 255 3.11 20.71 26.97
C GLU A 255 4.07 20.14 25.92
N SER A 256 4.33 20.93 24.88
CA SER A 256 5.27 20.57 23.82
C SER A 256 6.72 20.75 24.28
N TYR A 257 7.56 19.75 24.00
CA TYR A 257 9.00 19.79 24.23
C TYR A 257 9.72 18.77 23.35
N ALA A 258 11.04 18.87 23.24
CA ALA A 258 11.87 17.77 22.75
C ALA A 258 13.02 17.52 23.72
N THR A 259 13.04 16.36 24.38
CA THR A 259 14.16 15.95 25.24
C THR A 259 15.31 15.56 24.33
N LEU A 260 16.48 16.16 24.56
CA LEU A 260 17.69 15.89 23.81
C LEU A 260 18.50 14.80 24.51
N ARG A 261 18.78 13.72 23.78
CA ARG A 261 19.58 12.61 24.28
C ARG A 261 20.79 12.41 23.39
N GLN A 262 21.96 12.38 24.00
CA GLN A 262 23.18 12.07 23.28
C GLN A 262 23.23 10.56 23.04
N THR A 263 23.28 10.17 21.77
CA THR A 263 23.38 8.76 21.39
C THR A 263 24.83 8.38 21.15
N ALA A 264 25.24 7.22 21.63
CA ALA A 264 26.55 6.67 21.33
C ALA A 264 26.42 5.64 20.20
N MET A 265 26.67 6.05 18.95
CA MET A 265 26.72 5.14 17.78
C MET A 265 28.13 4.56 17.59
N GLN A 266 28.30 3.53 16.75
CA GLN A 266 29.63 2.99 16.41
C GLN A 266 30.48 4.08 15.71
N ALA A 267 31.73 4.23 16.14
CA ALA A 267 32.80 5.07 15.58
C ALA A 267 32.45 6.57 15.39
N ASP A 268 32.85 7.40 16.36
CA ASP A 268 33.03 8.86 16.29
C ASP A 268 31.87 9.73 15.74
N SER A 269 30.65 9.22 15.73
CA SER A 269 29.45 10.00 15.41
C SER A 269 28.43 9.92 16.55
N ALA A 270 28.65 10.73 17.59
CA ALA A 270 27.60 11.02 18.57
C ALA A 270 26.49 11.80 17.87
N GLY A 271 25.29 11.22 17.79
CA GLY A 271 24.11 11.87 17.22
C GLY A 271 23.18 12.38 18.32
N THR A 272 22.47 13.47 18.05
CA THR A 272 21.41 13.94 18.95
C THR A 272 20.10 13.22 18.62
N MET A 273 19.50 12.60 19.64
CA MET A 273 18.15 12.08 19.59
C MET A 273 17.17 13.09 20.17
N TYR A 274 16.14 13.43 19.40
CA TYR A 274 15.04 14.32 19.77
C TYR A 274 13.84 13.45 20.17
N ALA A 275 13.48 13.44 21.44
CA ALA A 275 12.34 12.68 21.96
C ALA A 275 11.14 13.60 22.23
N LEU A 276 10.05 13.42 21.46
CA LEU A 276 8.83 14.26 21.55
C LEU A 276 7.78 13.63 22.48
N PRO A 277 7.06 14.41 23.32
CA PRO A 277 6.01 13.86 24.17
C PRO A 277 4.85 13.29 23.38
N ALA A 278 4.18 12.29 23.96
CA ALA A 278 2.90 11.83 23.44
C ALA A 278 1.84 12.94 23.47
N GLY A 279 1.09 13.09 22.38
CA GLY A 279 -0.03 14.03 22.30
C GLY A 279 0.38 15.49 22.10
N ALA A 280 1.64 15.75 21.75
CA ALA A 280 2.08 17.07 21.35
C ALA A 280 1.29 17.55 20.12
N SER A 281 0.81 18.79 20.17
CA SER A 281 0.16 19.46 19.03
C SER A 281 1.15 20.05 18.02
N SER A 282 2.45 19.96 18.30
CA SER A 282 3.51 20.52 17.47
C SER A 282 4.49 19.44 16.99
N ALA A 283 5.25 19.78 15.97
CA ALA A 283 6.15 18.89 15.25
C ALA A 283 7.53 19.52 15.06
N ILE A 284 8.53 18.68 14.82
CA ILE A 284 9.85 19.12 14.33
C ILE A 284 9.90 18.87 12.83
N ARG A 285 10.20 19.91 12.06
CA ARG A 285 10.44 19.83 10.61
C ARG A 285 11.94 19.85 10.36
N ALA A 286 12.44 18.83 9.67
CA ALA A 286 13.78 18.80 9.10
C ALA A 286 13.72 19.23 7.64
N GLU A 287 14.38 20.33 7.32
CA GLU A 287 14.45 20.91 5.98
C GLU A 287 15.85 20.67 5.41
N PRO A 288 16.01 20.24 4.15
CA PRO A 288 17.32 20.08 3.55
C PRO A 288 18.02 21.44 3.49
N ALA A 289 19.31 21.49 3.86
CA ALA A 289 20.10 22.72 3.78
C ALA A 289 20.68 22.98 2.37
N GLY A 290 20.57 21.98 1.47
CA GLY A 290 21.03 22.01 0.08
C GLY A 290 20.01 21.44 -0.90
N ALA A 291 20.46 21.08 -2.10
CA ALA A 291 19.63 20.48 -3.14
C ALA A 291 19.39 18.97 -2.92
N GLU A 292 20.21 18.36 -2.08
CA GLU A 292 20.21 16.96 -1.72
C GLU A 292 18.99 16.62 -0.86
N GLY A 293 18.37 15.48 -1.12
CA GLY A 293 17.22 15.03 -0.36
C GLY A 293 17.56 14.57 1.07
N ILE A 294 16.52 14.21 1.82
CA ILE A 294 16.63 13.64 3.16
C ILE A 294 16.47 12.12 3.08
N LEU A 295 17.48 11.39 3.53
CA LEU A 295 17.47 9.94 3.72
C LEU A 295 16.65 9.58 4.96
N LEU A 296 15.73 8.62 4.84
CA LEU A 296 15.02 7.98 5.94
C LEU A 296 15.40 6.50 6.04
N SER A 297 16.16 6.15 7.07
CA SER A 297 16.77 4.82 7.19
C SER A 297 15.74 3.69 7.32
N GLU A 298 14.68 3.92 8.10
CA GLU A 298 13.65 2.92 8.41
C GLU A 298 12.77 2.57 7.20
N ARG A 299 12.78 3.39 6.14
CA ARG A 299 11.97 3.16 4.95
C ARG A 299 12.83 2.68 3.78
N SER A 300 13.48 1.53 3.97
CA SER A 300 14.37 0.92 2.96
C SER A 300 15.52 1.83 2.53
N LYS A 301 15.99 2.72 3.43
CA LYS A 301 17.04 3.71 3.14
C LYS A 301 16.73 4.58 1.90
N ARG A 302 15.48 5.02 1.79
CA ARG A 302 15.04 5.89 0.70
C ARG A 302 15.37 7.35 0.99
N THR A 303 15.67 8.10 -0.06
CA THR A 303 15.92 9.54 -0.02
C THR A 303 14.74 10.28 -0.64
N TYR A 304 14.31 11.37 -0.02
CA TYR A 304 13.11 12.12 -0.40
C TYR A 304 13.44 13.60 -0.63
N ARG A 305 12.72 14.24 -1.57
CA ARG A 305 12.76 15.70 -1.75
C ARG A 305 11.93 16.39 -0.67
N GLY A 306 12.14 17.70 -0.54
CA GLY A 306 11.42 18.52 0.42
C GLY A 306 11.81 18.19 1.86
N SER A 307 10.90 18.49 2.77
CA SER A 307 11.13 18.39 4.21
C SER A 307 10.53 17.12 4.82
N MET A 308 11.01 16.76 6.02
CA MET A 308 10.44 15.72 6.85
C MET A 308 9.88 16.32 8.13
N GLU A 309 8.58 16.22 8.33
CA GLU A 309 7.89 16.61 9.55
C GLU A 309 7.73 15.40 10.47
N ILE A 310 8.20 15.55 11.70
CA ILE A 310 8.16 14.56 12.76
C ILE A 310 7.21 15.04 13.84
N GLY A 311 6.09 14.33 14.03
CA GLY A 311 5.08 14.68 15.02
C GLY A 311 4.58 13.47 15.78
N THR A 312 3.36 13.60 16.32
CA THR A 312 2.67 12.48 16.96
C THR A 312 1.26 12.31 16.41
N LEU A 313 0.83 11.07 16.22
CA LEU A 313 -0.54 10.72 15.86
C LEU A 313 -0.94 9.43 16.59
N ASN A 314 -2.09 9.42 17.26
CA ASN A 314 -2.60 8.24 17.97
C ASN A 314 -1.58 7.61 18.94
N GLN A 315 -0.87 8.46 19.70
CA GLN A 315 0.20 8.05 20.63
C GLN A 315 1.38 7.31 19.97
N SER A 316 1.57 7.50 18.66
CA SER A 316 2.68 6.95 17.87
C SER A 316 3.46 8.07 17.20
N LEU A 317 4.71 7.81 16.83
CA LEU A 317 5.51 8.74 16.03
C LEU A 317 4.87 8.87 14.64
N SER A 318 4.70 10.10 14.15
CA SER A 318 4.29 10.35 12.77
C SER A 318 5.47 10.93 11.98
N VAL A 319 5.63 10.45 10.76
CA VAL A 319 6.63 10.94 9.80
C VAL A 319 5.89 11.36 8.55
N VAL A 320 5.99 12.63 8.18
CA VAL A 320 5.31 13.19 7.00
C VAL A 320 6.36 13.84 6.11
N ASN A 321 6.44 13.39 4.86
CA ASN A 321 7.23 14.10 3.87
C ASN A 321 6.37 15.20 3.24
N GLU A 322 6.83 16.45 3.34
CA GLU A 322 6.21 17.61 2.70
C GLU A 322 7.11 18.11 1.58
N VAL A 323 6.62 17.98 0.35
CA VAL A 323 7.40 18.11 -0.89
C VAL A 323 6.61 18.93 -1.91
N GLY A 324 7.31 19.59 -2.85
CA GLY A 324 6.67 20.30 -3.95
C GLY A 324 5.74 19.36 -4.73
N PHE A 325 4.54 19.84 -5.10
CA PHE A 325 3.50 18.98 -5.66
C PHE A 325 3.94 18.27 -6.94
N GLU A 326 4.57 19.00 -7.87
CA GLU A 326 5.09 18.42 -9.11
C GLU A 326 6.25 17.44 -8.85
N GLN A 327 7.12 17.77 -7.87
CA GLN A 327 8.24 16.90 -7.49
C GLN A 327 7.80 15.58 -6.86
N TYR A 328 6.67 15.57 -6.15
CA TYR A 328 6.03 14.34 -5.69
C TYR A 328 5.68 13.42 -6.87
N LEU A 329 5.17 14.00 -7.96
CA LEU A 329 4.78 13.24 -9.15
C LEU A 329 5.97 12.65 -9.90
N TYR A 330 7.17 13.23 -9.81
CA TYR A 330 8.37 12.61 -10.41
C TYR A 330 8.60 11.19 -9.90
N SER A 331 8.41 11.00 -8.58
CA SER A 331 8.51 9.71 -7.91
C SER A 331 7.29 8.84 -8.22
N VAL A 332 6.06 9.36 -8.09
CA VAL A 332 4.85 8.56 -8.36
C VAL A 332 4.84 8.02 -9.78
N VAL A 333 5.00 8.88 -10.78
CA VAL A 333 5.00 8.46 -12.18
C VAL A 333 6.17 7.52 -12.47
N GLY A 334 7.35 7.80 -11.90
CA GLY A 334 8.53 6.96 -12.05
C GLY A 334 8.41 5.55 -11.47
N VAL A 335 7.57 5.35 -10.44
CA VAL A 335 7.26 4.01 -9.91
C VAL A 335 6.11 3.34 -10.67
N GLU A 336 5.07 4.10 -11.00
CA GLU A 336 3.82 3.57 -11.55
C GLU A 336 3.96 3.10 -13.01
N VAL A 337 4.80 3.76 -13.81
CA VAL A 337 5.00 3.41 -15.23
C VAL A 337 6.48 3.24 -15.56
N GLY A 338 6.77 2.35 -16.53
CA GLY A 338 8.15 2.04 -16.88
C GLY A 338 8.90 3.24 -17.47
N ALA A 339 10.16 3.44 -17.08
CA ALA A 339 10.98 4.58 -17.52
C ALA A 339 11.09 4.71 -19.06
N SER A 340 11.00 3.60 -19.80
CA SER A 340 11.07 3.57 -21.27
C SER A 340 9.72 3.70 -21.97
N TRP A 341 8.62 3.86 -21.24
CA TRP A 341 7.29 3.99 -21.84
C TRP A 341 7.17 5.32 -22.62
N PRO A 342 6.31 5.38 -23.66
CA PRO A 342 6.13 6.60 -24.43
C PRO A 342 5.79 7.81 -23.55
N LEU A 343 6.32 8.99 -23.93
CA LEU A 343 6.12 10.23 -23.17
C LEU A 343 4.62 10.57 -22.97
N GLU A 344 3.78 10.29 -23.96
CA GLU A 344 2.34 10.54 -23.87
C GLU A 344 1.65 9.68 -22.79
N ALA A 345 2.14 8.47 -22.54
CA ALA A 345 1.68 7.64 -21.43
C ALA A 345 2.16 8.20 -20.06
N GLN A 346 3.39 8.74 -20.00
CA GLN A 346 3.92 9.42 -18.81
C GLN A 346 3.06 10.65 -18.45
N LYS A 347 2.73 11.47 -19.45
CA LYS A 347 1.87 12.65 -19.31
C LYS A 347 0.45 12.29 -18.84
N ALA A 348 -0.17 11.28 -19.44
CA ALA A 348 -1.49 10.81 -19.02
C ALA A 348 -1.46 10.31 -17.57
N GLN A 349 -0.43 9.54 -17.19
CA GLN A 349 -0.22 9.10 -15.81
C GLN A 349 -0.02 10.28 -14.86
N ALA A 350 0.74 11.31 -15.23
CA ALA A 350 0.97 12.49 -14.42
C ALA A 350 -0.34 13.24 -14.10
N VAL A 351 -1.17 13.52 -15.11
CA VAL A 351 -2.47 14.22 -14.94
C VAL A 351 -3.44 13.41 -14.08
N ALA A 352 -3.56 12.09 -14.34
CA ALA A 352 -4.39 11.22 -13.52
C ALA A 352 -3.89 11.16 -12.08
N ALA A 353 -2.57 11.03 -11.87
CA ALA A 353 -1.98 10.97 -10.55
C ALA A 353 -2.15 12.27 -9.76
N ARG A 354 -1.94 13.42 -10.40
CA ARG A 354 -2.17 14.76 -9.84
C ARG A 354 -3.61 14.92 -9.38
N THR A 355 -4.55 14.59 -10.26
CA THR A 355 -5.98 14.69 -9.98
C THR A 355 -6.40 13.81 -8.81
N TYR A 356 -5.93 12.55 -8.76
CA TYR A 356 -6.22 11.63 -7.67
C TYR A 356 -5.72 12.18 -6.32
N ALA A 357 -4.47 12.65 -6.27
CA ALA A 357 -3.87 13.20 -5.05
C ALA A 357 -4.61 14.44 -4.53
N LEU A 358 -5.08 15.31 -5.43
CA LEU A 358 -5.90 16.47 -5.07
C LEU A 358 -7.31 16.07 -4.61
N PHE A 359 -7.93 15.10 -5.29
CA PHE A 359 -9.26 14.58 -4.94
C PHE A 359 -9.28 13.95 -3.54
N ALA A 360 -8.19 13.29 -3.13
CA ALA A 360 -8.06 12.68 -1.80
C ALA A 360 -8.12 13.71 -0.65
N GLY A 361 -7.82 14.99 -0.92
CA GLY A 361 -7.81 16.05 0.10
C GLY A 361 -6.87 15.72 1.26
N MET A 362 -7.21 16.09 2.49
CA MET A 362 -6.51 15.68 3.72
C MET A 362 -7.14 14.42 4.34
N GLY A 363 -7.47 13.42 3.51
CA GLY A 363 -8.21 12.22 3.92
C GLY A 363 -7.52 11.37 4.99
N PHE A 364 -6.22 11.59 5.24
CA PHE A 364 -5.39 10.85 6.19
C PHE A 364 -5.05 11.63 7.46
N GLN A 365 -5.86 12.63 7.82
CA GLN A 365 -5.74 13.50 9.00
C GLN A 365 -4.54 14.46 8.94
N ILE A 366 -3.32 13.93 8.83
CA ILE A 366 -2.06 14.68 8.85
C ILE A 366 -1.39 14.81 7.47
N ALA A 367 -1.95 14.15 6.45
CA ALA A 367 -1.41 14.08 5.11
C ALA A 367 -2.49 13.96 4.04
N ASN A 368 -2.10 14.27 2.80
CA ASN A 368 -2.96 14.14 1.63
C ASN A 368 -3.06 12.69 1.15
N VAL A 369 -1.93 11.99 1.19
CA VAL A 369 -1.75 10.64 0.67
C VAL A 369 -0.81 9.84 1.59
N VAL A 370 -0.82 8.51 1.44
CA VAL A 370 0.13 7.61 2.10
C VAL A 370 1.08 6.98 1.09
N ASP A 371 2.25 6.52 1.54
CA ASP A 371 3.32 5.98 0.68
C ASP A 371 3.17 4.50 0.30
N THR A 372 1.92 4.03 0.21
CA THR A 372 1.58 2.66 -0.20
C THR A 372 0.54 2.67 -1.31
N THR A 373 0.28 1.50 -1.90
CA THR A 373 -0.73 1.32 -2.95
C THR A 373 -2.17 1.57 -2.50
N VAL A 374 -2.40 1.93 -1.23
CA VAL A 374 -3.68 2.48 -0.76
C VAL A 374 -3.95 3.86 -1.37
N SER A 375 -2.88 4.63 -1.59
CA SER A 375 -2.91 5.85 -2.41
C SER A 375 -2.14 5.59 -3.70
N GLN A 376 -0.88 6.01 -3.77
CA GLN A 376 -0.01 5.89 -4.93
C GLN A 376 1.36 5.42 -4.47
N ALA A 377 2.09 4.70 -5.32
CA ALA A 377 3.42 4.25 -4.96
C ALA A 377 4.40 5.43 -4.92
N TYR A 378 4.90 5.78 -3.72
CA TYR A 378 5.80 6.92 -3.51
C TYR A 378 7.12 6.47 -2.85
N TYR A 379 8.19 6.34 -3.64
CA TYR A 379 9.47 5.77 -3.19
C TYR A 379 10.62 6.79 -3.12
N GLY A 380 10.33 8.07 -3.37
CA GLY A 380 11.31 9.15 -3.29
C GLY A 380 12.22 9.22 -4.52
N ILE A 381 13.35 9.90 -4.37
CA ILE A 381 14.23 10.30 -5.48
C ILE A 381 14.72 9.10 -6.30
N GLY A 382 14.97 7.97 -5.65
CA GLY A 382 15.50 6.76 -6.31
C GLY A 382 14.58 6.14 -7.36
N SER A 383 13.32 6.59 -7.46
CA SER A 383 12.37 6.16 -8.48
C SER A 383 12.15 7.16 -9.61
N GLU A 384 12.71 8.37 -9.50
CA GLU A 384 12.61 9.39 -10.54
C GLU A 384 13.42 8.99 -11.77
N ASN A 385 12.94 9.33 -12.96
CA ASN A 385 13.68 9.16 -14.21
C ASN A 385 13.40 10.32 -15.17
N PRO A 386 14.32 10.62 -16.13
CA PRO A 386 14.17 11.79 -16.99
C PRO A 386 12.86 11.82 -17.79
N ASN A 387 12.33 10.66 -18.18
CA ASN A 387 11.13 10.56 -18.99
C ASN A 387 9.86 10.81 -18.16
N SER A 388 9.79 10.28 -16.93
CA SER A 388 8.69 10.59 -16.01
C SER A 388 8.70 12.06 -15.60
N THR A 389 9.87 12.63 -15.28
CA THR A 389 10.04 14.06 -14.98
C THR A 389 9.57 14.92 -16.15
N ALA A 390 9.98 14.61 -17.38
CA ALA A 390 9.54 15.35 -18.56
C ALA A 390 8.01 15.28 -18.78
N GLY A 391 7.39 14.13 -18.53
CA GLY A 391 5.94 13.98 -18.64
C GLY A 391 5.17 14.78 -17.58
N VAL A 392 5.70 14.82 -16.35
CA VAL A 392 5.15 15.63 -15.25
C VAL A 392 5.28 17.12 -15.57
N ASP A 393 6.48 17.59 -15.94
CA ASP A 393 6.74 19.00 -16.24
C ASP A 393 5.90 19.50 -17.43
N ALA A 394 5.76 18.67 -18.48
CA ALA A 394 4.97 19.02 -19.65
C ALA A 394 3.46 19.14 -19.37
N THR A 395 2.99 18.57 -18.26
CA THR A 395 1.58 18.61 -17.82
C THR A 395 1.42 19.30 -16.47
N ALA A 396 2.40 20.11 -16.06
CA ALA A 396 2.34 20.84 -14.81
C ALA A 396 1.06 21.68 -14.74
N GLY A 397 0.35 21.58 -13.62
CA GLY A 397 -0.91 22.28 -13.41
C GLY A 397 -2.17 21.62 -14.01
N GLU A 398 -2.04 20.55 -14.82
CA GLU A 398 -3.18 19.94 -15.49
C GLU A 398 -3.87 18.86 -14.65
N VAL A 399 -5.20 18.94 -14.57
CA VAL A 399 -6.08 18.08 -13.78
C VAL A 399 -7.34 17.67 -14.55
N LEU A 400 -8.05 16.64 -14.09
CA LEU A 400 -9.32 16.20 -14.64
C LEU A 400 -10.49 16.65 -13.75
N THR A 401 -11.49 17.30 -14.35
CA THR A 401 -12.69 17.75 -13.65
C THR A 401 -13.97 17.25 -14.30
N TYR A 402 -15.04 17.14 -13.52
CA TYR A 402 -16.41 16.92 -14.01
C TYR A 402 -17.35 17.88 -13.31
N GLY A 403 -18.09 18.68 -14.09
CA GLY A 403 -18.95 19.73 -13.53
C GLY A 403 -18.18 20.79 -12.73
N GLY A 404 -16.90 21.04 -13.06
CA GLY A 404 -16.01 21.98 -12.37
C GLY A 404 -15.49 21.49 -11.01
N LYS A 405 -15.54 20.19 -10.74
CA LYS A 405 -14.95 19.56 -9.54
C LYS A 405 -13.96 18.50 -9.97
N LEU A 406 -12.85 18.36 -9.22
CA LEU A 406 -11.90 17.27 -9.41
C LEU A 406 -12.64 15.91 -9.42
N ILE A 407 -12.29 15.05 -10.37
CA ILE A 407 -12.77 13.68 -10.39
C ILE A 407 -11.90 12.79 -9.51
N ASN A 408 -12.41 11.63 -9.11
CA ASN A 408 -11.54 10.58 -8.58
C ASN A 408 -10.81 9.93 -9.77
N ALA A 409 -9.60 10.35 -10.10
CA ALA A 409 -8.88 9.84 -11.27
C ALA A 409 -8.13 8.53 -10.97
N VAL A 410 -8.86 7.48 -10.60
CA VAL A 410 -8.26 6.16 -10.32
C VAL A 410 -7.67 5.52 -11.59
N PHE A 411 -6.66 4.70 -11.41
CA PHE A 411 -5.99 3.95 -12.47
C PHE A 411 -5.51 2.59 -11.96
N SER A 412 -5.30 1.64 -12.85
CA SER A 412 -4.78 0.30 -12.51
C SER A 412 -3.78 -0.19 -13.54
N ALA A 413 -2.95 -1.15 -13.14
CA ALA A 413 -1.86 -1.64 -13.99
C ALA A 413 -2.34 -2.15 -15.35
N ASN A 414 -3.34 -3.04 -15.35
CA ASN A 414 -3.85 -3.64 -16.58
C ASN A 414 -5.34 -3.95 -16.42
N ALA A 415 -6.18 -3.51 -17.36
CA ALA A 415 -7.62 -3.75 -17.28
C ALA A 415 -8.01 -5.14 -17.80
N GLY A 416 -7.09 -5.91 -18.38
CA GLY A 416 -7.37 -7.24 -18.95
C GLY A 416 -8.11 -7.16 -20.27
N GLY A 417 -7.93 -6.07 -21.03
CA GLY A 417 -8.56 -5.84 -22.33
C GLY A 417 -9.82 -4.97 -22.27
N ILE A 418 -10.37 -4.74 -21.08
CA ILE A 418 -11.59 -3.95 -20.88
C ILE A 418 -11.67 -3.36 -19.47
N THR A 419 -11.98 -2.07 -19.34
CA THR A 419 -12.13 -1.40 -18.05
C THR A 419 -13.34 -1.93 -17.28
N ALA A 420 -13.35 -1.76 -15.96
CA ALA A 420 -14.45 -2.19 -15.13
C ALA A 420 -15.56 -1.13 -15.09
N ASP A 421 -16.80 -1.59 -14.95
CA ASP A 421 -17.90 -0.75 -14.52
C ASP A 421 -17.81 -0.53 -12.99
N ASN A 422 -17.59 0.72 -12.56
CA ASN A 422 -17.44 0.99 -11.14
C ASN A 422 -18.69 0.64 -10.31
N ASN A 423 -19.87 0.98 -10.83
CA ASN A 423 -21.12 0.91 -10.10
C ASN A 423 -21.55 -0.55 -9.86
N LEU A 424 -21.42 -1.39 -10.88
CA LEU A 424 -21.89 -2.77 -10.86
C LEU A 424 -20.81 -3.77 -10.45
N GLU A 425 -19.54 -3.49 -10.69
CA GLU A 425 -18.48 -4.51 -10.55
C GLU A 425 -17.51 -4.29 -9.39
N ILE A 426 -17.23 -3.04 -9.01
CA ILE A 426 -16.08 -2.73 -8.14
C ILE A 426 -16.51 -2.09 -6.82
N TRP A 427 -16.75 -0.77 -6.78
CA TRP A 427 -17.00 -0.04 -5.52
C TRP A 427 -18.44 0.44 -5.34
N GLY A 428 -19.25 0.42 -6.39
CA GLY A 428 -20.56 1.05 -6.38
C GLY A 428 -20.48 2.56 -6.57
N GLY A 429 -21.66 3.19 -6.71
CA GLY A 429 -21.79 4.63 -6.88
C GLY A 429 -21.79 5.05 -8.35
N GLU A 430 -22.63 6.03 -8.67
CA GLU A 430 -22.73 6.58 -10.02
C GLU A 430 -21.66 7.64 -10.24
N ASN A 431 -20.68 7.31 -11.08
CA ASN A 431 -19.61 8.22 -11.48
C ASN A 431 -19.66 8.40 -12.99
N ALA A 432 -20.42 9.40 -13.44
CA ALA A 432 -20.62 9.66 -14.87
C ALA A 432 -19.33 9.94 -15.65
N TYR A 433 -18.22 10.27 -14.99
CA TYR A 433 -16.93 10.49 -15.63
C TYR A 433 -16.15 9.20 -15.94
N TYR A 434 -16.57 8.05 -15.40
CA TYR A 434 -16.10 6.75 -15.90
C TYR A 434 -17.07 6.25 -16.95
N ALA A 435 -16.53 5.74 -18.05
CA ALA A 435 -17.33 4.99 -19.00
C ALA A 435 -17.42 3.52 -18.57
N PRO A 436 -18.59 2.88 -18.72
CA PRO A 436 -18.74 1.47 -18.42
C PRO A 436 -18.02 0.65 -19.49
N ALA A 437 -17.12 -0.24 -19.07
CA ALA A 437 -16.55 -1.30 -19.91
C ALA A 437 -15.94 -0.82 -21.26
N VAL A 438 -14.96 0.07 -21.19
CA VAL A 438 -14.20 0.56 -22.35
C VAL A 438 -13.12 -0.44 -22.73
N LYS A 439 -13.02 -0.82 -24.01
CA LYS A 439 -11.92 -1.68 -24.50
C LYS A 439 -10.57 -1.02 -24.18
N SER A 440 -9.55 -1.82 -23.86
CA SER A 440 -8.22 -1.30 -23.49
C SER A 440 -7.14 -2.12 -24.20
N PRO A 441 -6.19 -1.50 -24.93
CA PRO A 441 -5.11 -2.22 -25.63
C PRO A 441 -4.02 -2.66 -24.63
N ASP A 442 -4.36 -3.67 -23.84
CA ASP A 442 -3.61 -4.13 -22.67
C ASP A 442 -2.61 -5.24 -22.99
N GLU A 443 -2.41 -5.57 -24.27
CA GLU A 443 -1.68 -6.77 -24.72
C GLU A 443 -0.16 -6.65 -24.56
N GLY A 444 0.37 -5.46 -24.27
CA GLY A 444 1.80 -5.17 -24.15
C GLY A 444 2.61 -6.22 -23.37
N PRO A 445 2.19 -6.67 -22.17
CA PRO A 445 2.91 -7.71 -21.41
C PRO A 445 2.95 -9.09 -22.08
N GLN A 446 2.00 -9.37 -22.97
CA GLN A 446 1.88 -10.63 -23.70
C GLN A 446 2.60 -10.58 -25.06
N GLN A 447 2.99 -9.40 -25.55
CA GLN A 447 3.67 -9.28 -26.84
C GLN A 447 4.99 -10.04 -26.86
N GLY A 448 5.23 -10.81 -27.93
CA GLY A 448 6.42 -11.63 -28.11
C GLY A 448 6.49 -12.89 -27.23
N LYS A 449 5.45 -13.15 -26.43
CA LYS A 449 5.33 -14.36 -25.62
C LYS A 449 4.71 -15.50 -26.42
N LEU A 450 5.20 -16.71 -26.19
CA LEU A 450 4.67 -17.91 -26.82
C LEU A 450 3.41 -18.40 -26.07
N ASP A 451 2.56 -19.11 -26.78
CA ASP A 451 1.49 -19.88 -26.15
C ASP A 451 2.04 -21.18 -25.57
N TRP A 452 1.24 -21.82 -24.74
CA TRP A 452 1.48 -23.10 -24.12
C TRP A 452 0.28 -24.02 -24.34
N HIS A 453 0.56 -25.30 -24.52
CA HIS A 453 -0.45 -26.35 -24.55
C HIS A 453 -0.50 -27.00 -23.17
N HIS A 454 -1.66 -26.93 -22.51
CA HIS A 454 -2.00 -27.84 -21.43
C HIS A 454 -2.23 -29.21 -22.04
N VAL A 455 -1.39 -30.16 -21.69
CA VAL A 455 -1.37 -31.50 -22.27
C VAL A 455 -1.54 -32.57 -21.20
N ALA A 456 -2.18 -33.66 -21.56
CA ALA A 456 -2.17 -34.89 -20.79
C ALA A 456 -1.16 -35.87 -21.38
N LEU A 457 -0.35 -36.47 -20.51
CA LEU A 457 0.65 -37.47 -20.84
C LEU A 457 0.08 -38.87 -20.68
N SER A 458 0.58 -39.84 -21.43
CA SER A 458 0.18 -41.25 -21.30
C SER A 458 0.37 -41.81 -19.87
N SER A 459 1.25 -41.21 -19.07
CA SER A 459 1.50 -41.58 -17.66
C SER A 459 0.36 -41.22 -16.69
N GLY A 460 -0.63 -40.43 -17.10
CA GLY A 460 -1.67 -39.89 -16.22
C GLY A 460 -1.37 -38.50 -15.65
N ALA A 461 -0.14 -38.02 -15.83
CA ALA A 461 0.22 -36.65 -15.49
C ALA A 461 -0.31 -35.66 -16.55
N ASN A 462 -0.61 -34.43 -16.14
CA ASN A 462 -0.89 -33.34 -17.05
C ASN A 462 -0.12 -32.08 -16.64
N GLY A 463 0.19 -31.23 -17.61
CA GLY A 463 0.97 -30.02 -17.41
C GLY A 463 1.12 -29.24 -18.71
N TYR A 464 1.97 -28.23 -18.71
CA TYR A 464 2.07 -27.27 -19.80
C TYR A 464 3.37 -27.49 -20.60
N VAL A 465 3.24 -27.52 -21.92
CA VAL A 465 4.36 -27.58 -22.86
C VAL A 465 4.32 -26.34 -23.76
N ARG A 466 5.47 -25.70 -23.98
CA ARG A 466 5.57 -24.48 -24.78
C ARG A 466 5.28 -24.78 -26.26
N SER A 467 4.56 -23.89 -26.93
CA SER A 467 4.02 -24.12 -28.28
C SER A 467 5.07 -24.34 -29.38
N ASP A 468 6.30 -23.87 -29.22
CA ASP A 468 7.41 -24.09 -30.14
C ASP A 468 8.05 -25.49 -30.01
N LEU A 469 7.70 -26.25 -28.98
CA LEU A 469 8.24 -27.60 -28.72
C LEU A 469 7.34 -28.72 -29.26
N VAL A 470 6.16 -28.36 -29.78
CA VAL A 470 5.14 -29.30 -30.25
C VAL A 470 4.49 -28.82 -31.55
N GLU A 471 4.04 -29.75 -32.37
CA GLU A 471 3.28 -29.46 -33.60
C GLU A 471 2.01 -30.30 -33.70
N ASP A 472 1.05 -29.88 -34.51
CA ASP A 472 -0.16 -30.67 -34.78
C ASP A 472 0.23 -31.94 -35.55
N SER A 473 -0.06 -33.11 -34.98
CA SER A 473 0.24 -34.39 -35.64
C SER A 473 -0.72 -34.73 -36.78
N GLY A 474 -1.81 -33.97 -36.95
CA GLY A 474 -2.92 -34.29 -37.85
C GLY A 474 -3.79 -35.45 -37.37
N ARG A 475 -3.49 -36.04 -36.21
CA ARG A 475 -4.22 -37.16 -35.61
C ARG A 475 -5.07 -36.67 -34.45
N LYS A 476 -6.17 -37.39 -34.21
CA LYS A 476 -7.02 -37.18 -33.03
C LYS A 476 -6.89 -38.36 -32.08
N HIS A 477 -6.97 -38.05 -30.78
CA HIS A 477 -7.19 -39.04 -29.73
C HIS A 477 -8.65 -39.55 -29.79
N ASP A 478 -8.94 -40.68 -29.16
CA ASP A 478 -10.29 -41.28 -29.12
C ASP A 478 -11.34 -40.36 -28.47
N SER A 479 -10.90 -39.40 -27.65
CA SER A 479 -11.74 -38.33 -27.09
C SER A 479 -12.11 -37.23 -28.09
N GLY A 480 -11.55 -37.26 -29.30
CA GLY A 480 -11.68 -36.21 -30.31
C GLY A 480 -10.68 -35.06 -30.18
N ALA A 481 -9.88 -35.00 -29.10
CA ALA A 481 -8.82 -34.00 -28.94
C ALA A 481 -7.67 -34.19 -29.93
N LYS A 482 -6.96 -33.09 -30.21
CA LYS A 482 -5.77 -33.11 -31.04
C LYS A 482 -4.64 -33.85 -30.34
N LEU A 483 -3.91 -34.66 -31.11
CA LEU A 483 -2.62 -35.19 -30.68
C LEU A 483 -1.52 -34.24 -31.17
N LEU A 484 -0.69 -33.76 -30.25
CA LEU A 484 0.47 -32.95 -30.57
C LEU A 484 1.71 -33.84 -30.60
N LYS A 485 2.58 -33.63 -31.59
CA LYS A 485 3.86 -34.32 -31.73
C LYS A 485 4.97 -33.45 -31.16
N VAL A 486 5.78 -34.01 -30.26
CA VAL A 486 6.96 -33.35 -29.71
C VAL A 486 8.05 -33.26 -30.78
N ILE A 487 8.64 -32.08 -30.95
CA ILE A 487 9.57 -31.80 -32.06
C ILE A 487 11.02 -32.16 -31.70
N GLY A 488 11.42 -32.06 -30.44
CA GLY A 488 12.81 -32.28 -29.98
C GLY A 488 12.92 -33.01 -28.65
N ASP A 489 14.12 -33.50 -28.34
CA ASP A 489 14.38 -34.27 -27.13
C ASP A 489 14.41 -33.42 -25.86
N GLY A 490 13.90 -33.98 -24.76
CA GLY A 490 13.94 -33.35 -23.44
C GLY A 490 12.97 -32.18 -23.24
N ALA A 491 11.92 -32.06 -24.05
CA ALA A 491 10.88 -31.04 -23.94
C ALA A 491 10.21 -31.10 -22.56
N ALA A 492 10.29 -29.99 -21.81
CA ALA A 492 9.82 -29.93 -20.43
C ALA A 492 8.30 -29.76 -20.35
N VAL A 493 7.64 -30.63 -19.57
CA VAL A 493 6.25 -30.48 -19.15
C VAL A 493 6.24 -29.80 -17.79
N ARG A 494 5.61 -28.64 -17.66
CA ARG A 494 5.70 -27.79 -16.47
C ARG A 494 4.37 -27.68 -15.71
N PRO A 495 4.40 -27.40 -14.40
CA PRO A 495 3.17 -27.22 -13.63
C PRO A 495 2.42 -25.91 -13.95
N LYS A 496 3.11 -24.91 -14.51
CA LYS A 496 2.55 -23.63 -14.96
C LYS A 496 3.06 -23.31 -16.37
N PRO A 497 2.31 -22.55 -17.19
CA PRO A 497 2.74 -22.17 -18.54
C PRO A 497 3.77 -21.03 -18.49
N ARG A 498 4.91 -21.26 -17.83
CA ARG A 498 6.04 -20.34 -17.71
C ARG A 498 7.35 -21.10 -17.54
N ILE A 499 8.47 -20.46 -17.85
CA ILE A 499 9.80 -21.01 -17.56
C ILE A 499 10.31 -20.40 -16.25
N VAL A 500 10.67 -21.26 -15.31
CA VAL A 500 11.37 -20.89 -14.07
C VAL A 500 12.57 -21.82 -13.95
N ASP A 501 13.79 -21.27 -13.98
CA ASP A 501 15.03 -22.05 -14.07
C ASP A 501 15.25 -23.00 -12.88
N LYS A 502 14.64 -22.68 -11.72
CA LYS A 502 14.77 -23.45 -10.48
C LYS A 502 13.60 -24.40 -10.21
N GLU A 503 12.57 -24.42 -11.07
CA GLU A 503 11.44 -25.35 -10.95
C GLU A 503 11.67 -26.55 -11.87
N GLU A 504 11.79 -27.73 -11.26
CA GLU A 504 11.90 -29.01 -12.00
C GLU A 504 10.62 -29.26 -12.81
N PRO A 505 10.74 -29.70 -14.09
CA PRO A 505 9.60 -30.13 -14.88
C PRO A 505 8.88 -31.33 -14.23
N LEU A 506 7.56 -31.40 -14.44
CA LEU A 506 6.75 -32.57 -14.09
C LEU A 506 7.17 -33.82 -14.88
N ALA A 507 7.62 -33.63 -16.12
CA ALA A 507 8.13 -34.67 -17.00
C ALA A 507 9.01 -34.06 -18.10
N ARG A 508 9.74 -34.93 -18.82
CA ARG A 508 10.46 -34.59 -20.05
C ARG A 508 10.03 -35.54 -21.16
N LEU A 509 9.71 -34.99 -22.32
CA LEU A 509 9.26 -35.71 -23.50
C LEU A 509 10.34 -35.69 -24.56
N ASN A 510 10.43 -36.75 -25.35
CA ASN A 510 11.39 -36.89 -26.43
C ASN A 510 10.75 -36.67 -27.80
N ALA A 511 11.59 -36.45 -28.81
CA ALA A 511 11.14 -36.19 -30.16
C ALA A 511 10.24 -37.33 -30.68
N GLY A 512 9.11 -36.97 -31.30
CA GLY A 512 8.14 -37.91 -31.86
C GLY A 512 7.11 -38.44 -30.86
N GLU A 513 7.26 -38.20 -29.55
CA GLU A 513 6.22 -38.53 -28.57
C GLU A 513 4.92 -37.75 -28.86
N LEU A 514 3.77 -38.43 -28.66
CA LEU A 514 2.45 -37.84 -28.85
C LEU A 514 1.79 -37.55 -27.51
N VAL A 515 1.26 -36.34 -27.37
CA VAL A 515 0.52 -35.90 -26.18
C VAL A 515 -0.86 -35.40 -26.56
N VAL A 516 -1.83 -35.54 -25.65
CA VAL A 516 -3.21 -35.09 -25.88
C VAL A 516 -3.32 -33.62 -25.49
N GLU A 517 -3.72 -32.77 -26.42
CA GLU A 517 -4.03 -31.37 -26.14
C GLU A 517 -5.34 -31.26 -25.36
N LEU A 518 -5.28 -30.67 -24.16
CA LEU A 518 -6.45 -30.31 -23.37
C LEU A 518 -6.91 -28.91 -23.74
N LYS A 519 -5.97 -27.94 -23.69
CA LYS A 519 -6.24 -26.53 -23.93
C LYS A 519 -4.98 -25.79 -24.35
N ARG A 520 -5.14 -24.77 -25.19
CA ARG A 520 -4.10 -23.78 -25.45
C ARG A 520 -4.30 -22.55 -24.57
N VAL A 521 -3.22 -22.08 -23.93
CA VAL A 521 -3.23 -20.94 -23.01
C VAL A 521 -2.03 -20.01 -23.30
N PRO A 522 -2.16 -18.70 -23.08
CA PRO A 522 -1.02 -17.79 -23.15
C PRO A 522 0.04 -18.11 -22.07
N GLU A 523 1.30 -17.72 -22.30
CA GLU A 523 2.33 -17.75 -21.25
C GLU A 523 1.88 -16.95 -20.02
N TYR A 524 1.98 -17.60 -18.86
CA TYR A 524 1.66 -17.01 -17.57
C TYR A 524 2.54 -15.79 -17.30
N ASN A 525 1.90 -14.69 -16.93
CA ASN A 525 2.53 -13.52 -16.35
C ASN A 525 1.56 -12.87 -15.34
N ASP A 526 1.94 -11.74 -14.77
CA ASP A 526 1.11 -11.06 -13.76
C ASP A 526 -0.23 -10.51 -14.30
N PHE A 527 -0.40 -10.44 -15.62
CA PHE A 527 -1.56 -9.85 -16.30
C PHE A 527 -2.41 -10.88 -17.07
N SER A 528 -1.88 -12.08 -17.30
CA SER A 528 -2.58 -13.25 -17.80
C SER A 528 -2.15 -14.44 -16.95
N TRP A 529 -2.99 -14.83 -16.00
CA TRP A 529 -2.57 -15.63 -14.86
C TRP A 529 -3.47 -16.85 -14.63
N ILE A 530 -2.85 -17.90 -14.11
CA ILE A 530 -3.46 -19.15 -13.65
C ILE A 530 -2.86 -19.45 -12.28
N GLU A 531 -3.68 -19.42 -11.24
CA GLU A 531 -3.24 -19.78 -9.90
C GLU A 531 -3.06 -21.29 -9.76
N ALA A 532 -2.20 -21.68 -8.82
CA ALA A 532 -2.08 -23.10 -8.47
C ALA A 532 -3.42 -23.62 -7.94
N PRO A 533 -3.76 -24.90 -8.17
CA PRO A 533 -4.98 -25.48 -7.61
C PRO A 533 -5.02 -25.29 -6.09
N MET A 534 -6.08 -24.64 -5.60
CA MET A 534 -6.32 -24.48 -4.17
C MET A 534 -7.17 -25.65 -3.65
N THR A 535 -6.85 -26.14 -2.46
CA THR A 535 -7.71 -27.14 -1.80
C THR A 535 -8.98 -26.48 -1.28
N ALA A 536 -10.03 -27.28 -1.06
CA ALA A 536 -11.28 -26.82 -0.47
C ALA A 536 -11.07 -26.11 0.89
N ASP A 537 -10.19 -26.66 1.75
CA ASP A 537 -9.92 -26.09 3.07
C ASP A 537 -9.17 -24.76 3.00
N GLN A 538 -8.15 -24.66 2.15
CA GLN A 538 -7.40 -23.41 1.94
C GLN A 538 -8.31 -22.29 1.44
N LEU A 539 -9.19 -22.62 0.49
CA LEU A 539 -10.09 -21.64 -0.10
C LEU A 539 -11.21 -21.25 0.86
N LEU A 540 -11.75 -22.21 1.63
CA LEU A 540 -12.72 -21.92 2.68
C LEU A 540 -12.16 -20.97 3.74
N GLU A 541 -10.92 -21.19 4.18
CA GLU A 541 -10.24 -20.30 5.12
C GLU A 541 -10.10 -18.88 4.55
N ALA A 542 -9.67 -18.76 3.28
CA ALA A 542 -9.53 -17.46 2.61
C ALA A 542 -10.88 -16.73 2.49
N LEU A 543 -11.94 -17.44 2.09
CA LEU A 543 -13.30 -16.89 1.96
C LEU A 543 -13.81 -16.39 3.31
N ASN A 544 -13.69 -17.20 4.37
CA ASN A 544 -14.18 -16.87 5.71
C ASN A 544 -13.43 -15.70 6.38
N LYS A 545 -12.22 -15.35 5.92
CA LYS A 545 -11.51 -14.13 6.37
C LYS A 545 -12.14 -12.84 5.85
N ARG A 546 -12.93 -12.89 4.77
CA ARG A 546 -13.47 -11.69 4.09
C ARG A 546 -14.99 -11.68 3.97
N ALA A 547 -15.64 -12.84 3.98
CA ALA A 547 -17.08 -12.95 3.94
C ALA A 547 -17.71 -12.34 5.20
N LYS A 548 -18.76 -11.53 5.03
CA LYS A 548 -19.55 -10.99 6.14
C LYS A 548 -20.32 -12.07 6.90
N THR A 549 -20.64 -13.16 6.21
CA THR A 549 -21.30 -14.34 6.78
C THR A 549 -20.43 -15.55 6.50
N PRO A 550 -19.93 -16.25 7.54
CA PRO A 550 -19.11 -17.43 7.36
C PRO A 550 -19.85 -18.52 6.59
N ILE A 551 -19.14 -19.19 5.69
CA ILE A 551 -19.61 -20.37 4.97
C ILE A 551 -19.54 -21.57 5.93
N ALA A 552 -20.68 -22.23 6.13
CA ALA A 552 -20.80 -23.37 7.04
C ALA A 552 -20.41 -24.69 6.35
N GLY A 553 -19.68 -25.53 7.08
CA GLY A 553 -19.27 -26.86 6.62
C GLY A 553 -18.15 -26.82 5.56
N PRO A 554 -17.73 -28.00 5.05
CA PRO A 554 -16.68 -28.08 4.04
C PRO A 554 -17.12 -27.43 2.73
N LEU A 555 -16.18 -26.76 2.06
CA LEU A 555 -16.41 -26.21 0.73
C LEU A 555 -16.49 -27.36 -0.28
N ARG A 556 -17.65 -27.51 -0.92
CA ARG A 556 -17.92 -28.55 -1.92
C ARG A 556 -18.03 -27.97 -3.32
N THR A 557 -18.57 -26.75 -3.43
CA THR A 557 -18.78 -26.06 -4.70
C THR A 557 -18.38 -24.60 -4.57
N LEU A 558 -17.82 -24.04 -5.63
CA LEU A 558 -17.52 -22.63 -5.80
C LEU A 558 -17.71 -22.24 -7.27
N GLU A 559 -18.78 -21.52 -7.55
CA GLU A 559 -19.18 -21.17 -8.92
C GLU A 559 -19.30 -19.66 -9.12
N VAL A 560 -18.89 -19.19 -10.29
CA VAL A 560 -19.21 -17.84 -10.75
C VAL A 560 -20.67 -17.82 -11.20
N SER A 561 -21.50 -17.03 -10.53
CA SER A 561 -22.94 -17.01 -10.79
C SER A 561 -23.43 -15.73 -11.48
N LYS A 562 -22.67 -14.63 -11.37
CA LYS A 562 -22.95 -13.37 -12.08
C LYS A 562 -21.66 -12.70 -12.55
N ARG A 563 -21.76 -12.02 -13.69
CA ARG A 563 -20.74 -11.15 -14.25
C ARG A 563 -21.35 -9.79 -14.58
N GLY A 564 -20.54 -8.74 -14.53
CA GLY A 564 -20.94 -7.41 -14.95
C GLY A 564 -20.62 -7.12 -16.42
N PRO A 565 -20.80 -5.86 -16.85
CA PRO A 565 -20.62 -5.44 -18.24
C PRO A 565 -19.23 -5.71 -18.83
N SER A 566 -18.17 -5.68 -18.02
CA SER A 566 -16.80 -5.96 -18.47
C SER A 566 -16.45 -7.45 -18.44
N GLY A 567 -17.37 -8.30 -17.99
CA GLY A 567 -17.14 -9.73 -17.77
C GLY A 567 -16.51 -10.05 -16.40
N ARG A 568 -16.20 -9.02 -15.58
CA ARG A 568 -15.74 -9.23 -14.21
C ARG A 568 -16.79 -9.92 -13.36
N VAL A 569 -16.32 -10.76 -12.44
CA VAL A 569 -17.19 -11.51 -11.54
C VAL A 569 -17.77 -10.58 -10.48
N THR A 570 -19.10 -10.59 -10.36
CA THR A 570 -19.83 -9.79 -9.36
C THR A 570 -20.45 -10.66 -8.27
N GLU A 571 -20.65 -11.95 -8.54
CA GLU A 571 -21.17 -12.90 -7.54
C GLU A 571 -20.53 -14.28 -7.70
N VAL A 572 -19.95 -14.77 -6.60
CA VAL A 572 -19.51 -16.16 -6.44
C VAL A 572 -20.43 -16.85 -5.43
N LYS A 573 -20.82 -18.10 -5.71
CA LYS A 573 -21.59 -18.94 -4.79
C LYS A 573 -20.71 -20.06 -4.24
N ALA A 574 -20.62 -20.13 -2.91
CA ALA A 574 -20.02 -21.25 -2.20
C ALA A 574 -21.13 -22.16 -1.68
N ASN A 575 -21.11 -23.45 -2.05
CA ASN A 575 -22.17 -24.41 -1.69
C ASN A 575 -23.58 -23.91 -2.06
N GLY A 576 -23.72 -23.28 -3.24
CA GLY A 576 -24.98 -22.68 -3.71
C GLY A 576 -25.39 -21.36 -3.03
N THR A 577 -24.66 -20.90 -2.01
CA THR A 577 -24.95 -19.66 -1.27
C THR A 577 -24.01 -18.54 -1.72
N ALA A 578 -24.56 -17.37 -2.01
CA ALA A 578 -23.77 -16.21 -2.43
C ALA A 578 -22.79 -15.76 -1.33
N VAL A 579 -21.53 -15.56 -1.71
CA VAL A 579 -20.48 -15.07 -0.80
C VAL A 579 -20.57 -13.56 -0.72
N ASN A 580 -21.04 -13.04 0.42
CA ASN A 580 -21.14 -11.59 0.64
C ASN A 580 -19.81 -11.01 1.14
N VAL A 581 -19.07 -10.33 0.26
CA VAL A 581 -17.82 -9.62 0.58
C VAL A 581 -17.98 -8.10 0.74
N GLY A 582 -19.23 -7.61 0.70
CA GLY A 582 -19.55 -6.18 0.73
C GLY A 582 -19.25 -5.47 -0.58
N VAL A 583 -17.98 -5.13 -0.80
CA VAL A 583 -17.48 -4.41 -1.99
C VAL A 583 -16.98 -5.42 -3.02
N GLY A 584 -17.32 -5.27 -4.30
CA GLY A 584 -17.01 -6.25 -5.35
C GLY A 584 -15.52 -6.59 -5.47
N ASP A 585 -14.64 -5.57 -5.40
CA ASP A 585 -13.18 -5.76 -5.45
C ASP A 585 -12.63 -6.66 -4.32
N ASN A 586 -13.35 -6.79 -3.20
CA ASN A 586 -12.93 -7.68 -2.10
C ASN A 586 -12.94 -9.15 -2.48
N LEU A 587 -13.59 -9.56 -3.58
CA LEU A 587 -13.52 -10.92 -4.11
C LEU A 587 -12.08 -11.36 -4.36
N ARG A 588 -11.20 -10.43 -4.77
CA ARG A 588 -9.78 -10.72 -4.97
C ARG A 588 -9.12 -11.25 -3.71
N SER A 589 -9.30 -10.52 -2.61
CA SER A 589 -8.77 -10.89 -1.30
C SER A 589 -9.45 -12.13 -0.72
N ALA A 590 -10.74 -12.33 -1.01
CA ALA A 590 -11.50 -13.49 -0.53
C ALA A 590 -11.06 -14.80 -1.21
N LEU A 591 -10.52 -14.73 -2.42
CA LEU A 591 -10.04 -15.87 -3.20
C LEU A 591 -8.52 -16.04 -3.14
N GLY A 592 -7.90 -15.69 -2.00
CA GLY A 592 -6.46 -15.88 -1.79
C GLY A 592 -5.57 -14.79 -2.40
N GLY A 593 -6.14 -13.64 -2.77
CA GLY A 593 -5.37 -12.49 -3.26
C GLY A 593 -5.12 -12.49 -4.76
N VAL A 594 -6.08 -12.97 -5.55
CA VAL A 594 -6.00 -12.97 -7.03
C VAL A 594 -5.84 -11.54 -7.60
N LYS A 595 -5.26 -11.45 -8.80
CA LYS A 595 -4.78 -10.17 -9.36
C LYS A 595 -5.90 -9.22 -9.80
N SER A 596 -7.06 -9.74 -10.20
CA SER A 596 -8.23 -8.96 -10.63
C SER A 596 -9.53 -9.72 -10.32
N THR A 597 -10.69 -9.07 -10.51
CA THR A 597 -12.01 -9.72 -10.50
C THR A 597 -12.41 -10.26 -11.89
N LEU A 598 -11.55 -10.13 -12.90
CA LEU A 598 -11.77 -10.69 -14.23
C LEU A 598 -11.18 -12.11 -14.29
N PHE A 599 -11.89 -13.05 -13.67
CA PHE A 599 -11.46 -14.44 -13.54
C PHE A 599 -12.56 -15.44 -13.86
N SER A 600 -12.15 -16.70 -13.96
CA SER A 600 -12.98 -17.90 -14.03
C SER A 600 -12.49 -18.90 -12.99
N ILE A 601 -13.42 -19.72 -12.48
CA ILE A 601 -13.13 -20.79 -11.53
C ILE A 601 -13.41 -22.11 -12.24
N GLU A 602 -12.44 -23.00 -12.22
CA GLU A 602 -12.60 -24.39 -12.63
C GLU A 602 -12.58 -25.28 -11.37
N GLU A 603 -13.65 -26.04 -11.16
CA GLU A 603 -13.72 -27.07 -10.14
C GLU A 603 -13.13 -28.38 -10.67
N THR A 604 -12.08 -28.85 -10.03
CA THR A 604 -11.48 -30.15 -10.31
C THR A 604 -12.12 -31.21 -9.40
N GLY A 605 -12.26 -32.46 -9.84
CA GLY A 605 -12.78 -33.54 -8.97
C GLY A 605 -14.30 -33.68 -8.84
N ARG A 606 -15.10 -32.90 -9.57
CA ARG A 606 -16.57 -33.02 -9.62
C ARG A 606 -17.04 -33.45 -11.01
N PHE A 607 -18.04 -34.32 -11.06
CA PHE A 607 -18.62 -34.85 -12.29
C PHE A 607 -20.14 -34.86 -12.23
N THR A 608 -20.80 -34.39 -13.28
CA THR A 608 -22.24 -34.53 -13.48
C THR A 608 -22.48 -35.63 -14.52
N ILE A 609 -23.08 -36.73 -14.09
CA ILE A 609 -23.47 -37.82 -14.98
C ILE A 609 -24.91 -37.57 -15.41
N ILE A 610 -25.13 -37.42 -16.71
CA ILE A 610 -26.49 -37.38 -17.30
C ILE A 610 -26.87 -38.82 -17.61
N GLY A 611 -27.88 -39.35 -16.92
CA GLY A 611 -28.44 -40.66 -17.21
C GLY A 611 -29.22 -40.67 -18.53
N GLY A 612 -29.36 -41.83 -19.16
CA GLY A 612 -30.15 -42.00 -20.40
C GLY A 612 -31.65 -41.67 -20.24
N ASP A 613 -32.10 -41.35 -19.03
CA ASP A 613 -33.44 -40.86 -18.70
C ASP A 613 -33.52 -39.32 -18.59
N GLY A 614 -32.43 -38.61 -18.89
CA GLY A 614 -32.34 -37.15 -18.80
C GLY A 614 -32.14 -36.63 -17.37
N LYS A 615 -31.98 -37.50 -16.36
CA LYS A 615 -31.72 -37.06 -14.98
C LYS A 615 -30.23 -36.86 -14.73
N THR A 616 -29.90 -35.76 -14.07
CA THR A 616 -28.53 -35.41 -13.67
C THR A 616 -28.21 -35.99 -12.30
N ARG A 617 -27.10 -36.74 -12.17
CA ARG A 617 -26.54 -37.14 -10.88
C ARG A 617 -25.18 -36.50 -10.69
N GLU A 618 -25.02 -35.82 -9.56
CA GLU A 618 -23.79 -35.18 -9.16
C GLU A 618 -22.93 -36.10 -8.29
N VAL A 619 -21.65 -36.26 -8.66
CA VAL A 619 -20.67 -37.00 -7.88
C VAL A 619 -19.59 -36.02 -7.42
N ALA A 620 -19.62 -35.66 -6.14
CA ALA A 620 -18.61 -34.83 -5.50
C ALA A 620 -17.63 -35.72 -4.72
N GLY A 621 -16.35 -35.67 -5.08
CA GLY A 621 -15.21 -36.08 -4.25
C GLY A 621 -15.36 -37.38 -3.46
N GLN A 622 -15.48 -38.52 -4.14
CA GLN A 622 -15.19 -39.81 -3.51
C GLN A 622 -13.80 -40.29 -3.93
N GLY A 623 -12.95 -40.60 -2.95
CA GLY A 623 -11.74 -41.37 -3.20
C GLY A 623 -12.15 -42.75 -3.73
N GLY A 624 -11.79 -43.04 -4.98
CA GLY A 624 -12.13 -44.30 -5.65
C GLY A 624 -11.97 -44.20 -7.17
N THR A 625 -12.02 -45.35 -7.85
CA THR A 625 -11.93 -45.46 -9.31
C THR A 625 -13.20 -44.89 -9.95
N LEU A 626 -13.06 -43.90 -10.85
CA LEU A 626 -14.17 -43.33 -11.62
C LEU A 626 -14.93 -44.46 -12.36
N GLN A 627 -16.27 -44.43 -12.37
CA GLN A 627 -17.10 -45.44 -13.03
C GLN A 627 -18.02 -44.78 -14.06
N VAL A 628 -18.16 -45.37 -15.24
CA VAL A 628 -19.18 -45.00 -16.25
C VAL A 628 -20.28 -46.04 -16.23
N VAL A 629 -21.53 -45.63 -16.07
CA VAL A 629 -22.69 -46.52 -16.18
C VAL A 629 -23.26 -46.43 -17.58
N GLY A 630 -23.23 -47.54 -18.33
CA GLY A 630 -23.78 -47.60 -19.67
C GLY A 630 -25.32 -47.63 -19.68
N ALA A 631 -25.92 -47.45 -20.86
CA ALA A 631 -27.37 -47.59 -21.06
C ALA A 631 -27.91 -49.00 -20.73
N ASP A 632 -27.01 -49.97 -20.56
CA ASP A 632 -27.26 -51.32 -20.07
C ASP A 632 -27.35 -51.41 -18.53
N GLY A 633 -27.22 -50.28 -17.82
CA GLY A 633 -27.22 -50.21 -16.36
C GLY A 633 -25.94 -50.76 -15.71
N LYS A 634 -24.92 -51.14 -16.49
CA LYS A 634 -23.68 -51.72 -15.96
C LYS A 634 -22.65 -50.63 -15.72
N ALA A 635 -22.16 -50.55 -14.48
CA ALA A 635 -21.01 -49.73 -14.13
C ALA A 635 -19.71 -50.37 -14.68
N ARG A 636 -18.91 -49.57 -15.38
CA ARG A 636 -17.56 -49.94 -15.83
C ARG A 636 -16.54 -49.01 -15.19
N ALA A 637 -15.51 -49.59 -14.60
CA ALA A 637 -14.41 -48.82 -14.03
C ALA A 637 -13.61 -48.16 -15.15
N LEU A 638 -13.40 -46.85 -15.04
CA LEU A 638 -12.43 -46.13 -15.83
C LEU A 638 -11.05 -46.46 -15.26
N THR A 639 -10.38 -47.45 -15.87
CA THR A 639 -9.08 -47.96 -15.45
C THR A 639 -7.89 -47.35 -16.20
N GLY A 640 -8.14 -46.45 -17.15
CA GLY A 640 -7.10 -45.72 -17.86
C GLY A 640 -6.40 -44.69 -16.96
N PRO A 641 -5.10 -44.39 -17.21
CA PRO A 641 -4.35 -43.42 -16.41
C PRO A 641 -4.86 -41.98 -16.58
N ASN A 642 -5.59 -41.69 -17.67
CA ASN A 642 -6.31 -40.44 -17.89
C ASN A 642 -7.80 -40.70 -18.11
N VAL A 643 -8.63 -39.90 -17.46
CA VAL A 643 -10.04 -39.70 -17.83
C VAL A 643 -10.12 -38.34 -18.50
N TYR A 644 -10.86 -38.20 -19.59
CA TYR A 644 -11.09 -36.89 -20.21
C TYR A 644 -12.56 -36.50 -20.04
N VAL A 645 -12.80 -35.29 -19.58
CA VAL A 645 -14.14 -34.72 -19.43
C VAL A 645 -14.27 -33.59 -20.43
N MET A 646 -15.30 -33.66 -21.26
CA MET A 646 -15.67 -32.58 -22.17
C MET A 646 -16.84 -31.81 -21.59
N ASP A 647 -16.74 -30.49 -21.52
CA ASP A 647 -17.85 -29.63 -21.13
C ASP A 647 -18.84 -29.36 -22.29
N GLY A 648 -19.92 -28.65 -22.00
CA GLY A 648 -20.98 -28.35 -22.97
C GLY A 648 -20.55 -27.45 -24.14
N ASP A 649 -19.40 -26.77 -24.01
CA ASP A 649 -18.84 -25.88 -25.03
C ASP A 649 -17.69 -26.56 -25.81
N GLY A 650 -17.44 -27.84 -25.55
CA GLY A 650 -16.40 -28.65 -26.21
C GLY A 650 -15.01 -28.54 -25.59
N GLY A 651 -14.87 -27.89 -24.44
CA GLY A 651 -13.62 -27.80 -23.69
C GLY A 651 -13.24 -29.15 -23.06
N LEU A 652 -11.99 -29.58 -23.23
CA LEU A 652 -11.50 -30.87 -22.71
C LEU A 652 -10.60 -30.68 -21.50
N ARG A 653 -10.82 -31.44 -20.42
CA ARG A 653 -9.95 -31.48 -19.25
C ARG A 653 -9.58 -32.91 -18.86
N ALA A 654 -8.43 -33.08 -18.21
CA ALA A 654 -8.09 -34.32 -17.52
C ALA A 654 -8.94 -34.46 -16.23
N GLY A 655 -9.54 -35.62 -16.03
CA GLY A 655 -10.33 -35.98 -14.86
C GLY A 655 -9.42 -36.34 -13.70
N THR A 656 -9.50 -35.57 -12.61
CA THR A 656 -8.89 -35.88 -11.32
C THR A 656 -9.97 -36.31 -10.33
N THR A 657 -9.62 -37.10 -9.32
CA THR A 657 -10.51 -37.48 -8.20
C THR A 657 -10.36 -36.56 -6.98
N ALA A 658 -9.31 -35.73 -6.95
CA ALA A 658 -9.09 -34.76 -5.88
C ALA A 658 -9.89 -33.47 -6.16
N LEU A 659 -10.69 -33.04 -5.18
CA LEU A 659 -11.42 -31.77 -5.24
C LEU A 659 -10.44 -30.60 -5.07
N GLY A 660 -10.40 -29.72 -6.06
CA GLY A 660 -9.61 -28.50 -6.01
C GLY A 660 -10.22 -27.41 -6.89
N PHE A 661 -9.71 -26.19 -6.75
CA PHE A 661 -10.22 -25.02 -7.46
C PHE A 661 -9.06 -24.33 -8.17
N VAL A 662 -9.13 -24.28 -9.51
CA VAL A 662 -8.17 -23.54 -10.32
C VAL A 662 -8.81 -22.21 -10.71
N ILE A 663 -8.16 -21.11 -10.35
CA ILE A 663 -8.62 -19.77 -10.67
C ILE A 663 -7.69 -19.19 -11.73
N SER A 664 -8.26 -18.73 -12.83
CA SER A 664 -7.52 -18.11 -13.93
C SER A 664 -8.17 -16.81 -14.34
N GLY A 665 -7.40 -15.84 -14.79
CA GLY A 665 -7.93 -14.52 -15.12
C GLY A 665 -6.95 -13.63 -15.85
N ASN A 666 -7.43 -12.42 -16.17
CA ASN A 666 -6.69 -11.40 -16.88
C ASN A 666 -6.71 -10.07 -16.13
N GLY A 667 -5.76 -9.21 -16.44
CA GLY A 667 -5.61 -7.90 -15.82
C GLY A 667 -5.06 -7.96 -14.40
N TYR A 668 -4.70 -6.78 -13.90
CA TYR A 668 -4.15 -6.57 -12.56
C TYR A 668 -4.68 -5.26 -12.00
N GLY A 669 -5.43 -5.37 -10.90
CA GLY A 669 -6.05 -4.24 -10.23
C GLY A 669 -7.58 -4.22 -10.39
N HIS A 670 -8.18 -3.11 -9.98
CA HIS A 670 -9.64 -2.94 -9.99
C HIS A 670 -10.21 -2.76 -11.41
N GLY A 671 -9.43 -2.24 -12.36
CA GLY A 671 -9.85 -2.04 -13.75
C GLY A 671 -10.73 -0.80 -14.01
N VAL A 672 -11.22 -0.11 -12.96
CA VAL A 672 -11.88 1.21 -13.10
C VAL A 672 -10.89 2.28 -13.57
N GLY A 673 -11.34 3.22 -14.40
CA GLY A 673 -10.57 4.39 -14.83
C GLY A 673 -9.53 4.02 -15.89
N MET A 674 -8.35 4.64 -15.81
CA MET A 674 -7.29 4.45 -16.79
C MET A 674 -6.53 3.14 -16.56
N SER A 675 -6.30 2.37 -17.63
CA SER A 675 -5.32 1.29 -17.62
C SER A 675 -3.93 1.83 -17.96
N GLN A 676 -2.92 1.55 -17.15
CA GLN A 676 -1.53 1.95 -17.42
C GLN A 676 -1.01 1.30 -18.70
N TRP A 677 -1.14 -0.02 -18.84
CA TRP A 677 -0.75 -0.73 -20.06
C TRP A 677 -1.55 -0.30 -21.28
N GLY A 678 -2.85 -0.05 -21.12
CA GLY A 678 -3.68 0.48 -22.20
C GLY A 678 -3.32 1.91 -22.62
N ALA A 679 -2.97 2.79 -21.68
CA ALA A 679 -2.44 4.12 -21.97
C ALA A 679 -1.13 4.05 -22.77
N ARG A 680 -0.23 3.12 -22.41
CA ARG A 680 0.95 2.81 -23.22
C ARG A 680 0.57 2.33 -24.62
N GLY A 681 -0.36 1.36 -24.73
CA GLY A 681 -0.78 0.81 -26.02
C GLY A 681 -1.39 1.86 -26.95
N LEU A 682 -2.16 2.82 -26.43
CA LEU A 682 -2.66 3.96 -27.18
C LEU A 682 -1.55 4.93 -27.58
N ALA A 683 -0.61 5.22 -26.69
CA ALA A 683 0.54 6.08 -27.01
C ALA A 683 1.43 5.46 -28.11
N GLU A 684 1.66 4.14 -28.09
CA GLU A 684 2.38 3.39 -29.13
C GLU A 684 1.64 3.41 -30.48
N GLN A 685 0.31 3.59 -30.47
CA GLN A 685 -0.50 3.81 -31.68
C GLN A 685 -0.50 5.26 -32.18
N GLY A 686 0.21 6.17 -31.49
CA GLY A 686 0.37 7.57 -31.88
C GLY A 686 -0.66 8.53 -31.29
N TYR A 687 -1.50 8.09 -30.33
CA TYR A 687 -2.40 8.98 -29.62
C TYR A 687 -1.66 9.80 -28.55
N ASP A 688 -2.06 11.06 -28.38
CA ASP A 688 -1.53 11.93 -27.34
C ASP A 688 -2.20 11.69 -25.97
N TYR A 689 -1.61 12.28 -24.94
CA TYR A 689 -2.10 12.13 -23.57
C TYR A 689 -3.53 12.66 -23.37
N GLN A 690 -3.94 13.70 -24.11
CA GLN A 690 -5.28 14.28 -23.99
C GLN A 690 -6.33 13.30 -24.49
N TYR A 691 -6.06 12.69 -25.65
CA TYR A 691 -6.90 11.61 -26.17
C TYR A 691 -6.95 10.43 -25.20
N ILE A 692 -5.80 9.99 -24.69
CA ILE A 692 -5.74 8.86 -23.74
C ILE A 692 -6.61 9.15 -22.51
N LEU A 693 -6.49 10.33 -21.92
CA LEU A 693 -7.28 10.73 -20.75
C LEU A 693 -8.78 10.79 -21.09
N GLN A 694 -9.16 11.40 -22.20
CA GLN A 694 -10.56 11.45 -22.64
C GLN A 694 -11.09 10.06 -23.00
N TYR A 695 -10.25 9.13 -23.45
CA TYR A 695 -10.66 7.77 -23.76
C TYR A 695 -11.13 7.02 -22.52
N TYR A 696 -10.40 7.15 -21.40
CA TYR A 696 -10.72 6.48 -20.13
C TYR A 696 -11.68 7.28 -19.24
N TYR A 697 -11.63 8.61 -19.29
CA TYR A 697 -12.43 9.53 -18.50
C TYR A 697 -13.37 10.35 -19.40
N GLN A 698 -14.24 9.67 -20.16
CA GLN A 698 -15.00 10.23 -21.31
C GLN A 698 -15.76 11.53 -21.07
N ASN A 699 -16.26 11.76 -19.86
CA ASN A 699 -17.01 12.97 -19.54
C ASN A 699 -16.20 13.98 -18.73
N ALA A 700 -14.93 13.70 -18.44
CA ALA A 700 -14.04 14.62 -17.75
C ALA A 700 -13.48 15.68 -18.70
N THR A 701 -13.20 16.85 -18.16
CA THR A 701 -12.50 17.94 -18.85
C THR A 701 -11.08 18.03 -18.30
N ILE A 702 -10.10 18.21 -19.18
CA ILE A 702 -8.73 18.55 -18.78
C ILE A 702 -8.72 20.06 -18.54
N GLU A 703 -8.48 20.46 -17.30
CA GLU A 703 -8.34 21.85 -16.90
C GLU A 703 -6.91 22.08 -16.42
N LYS A 704 -6.38 23.27 -16.70
CA LYS A 704 -5.12 23.73 -16.12
C LYS A 704 -5.43 24.70 -15.01
N ASP A 705 -4.71 24.60 -13.90
CA ASP A 705 -4.80 25.56 -12.81
C ASP A 705 -4.68 27.01 -13.30
N ALA A 706 -5.36 27.91 -12.59
CA ALA A 706 -5.47 29.31 -12.99
C ALA A 706 -4.26 30.17 -12.58
N TRP A 707 -3.16 29.58 -12.12
CA TRP A 707 -2.01 30.28 -11.55
C TRP A 707 -0.71 29.60 -11.98
N GLY A 708 0.08 30.29 -12.81
CA GLY A 708 1.48 29.99 -13.11
C GLY A 708 2.41 31.00 -12.47
#